data_AF-A0A7X3W756-F1
#
_entry.id   AF-A0A7X3W756-F1
#
_cell.length_a   1.000
_cell.length_b   1.000
_cell.length_c   1.000
_cell.angle_alpha   90.00
_cell.angle_beta   90.00
_cell.angle_gamma   90.00
#
_symmetry.space_group_name_H-M   'P 1'
#
loop_
_entity.id
_entity.type
_entity.pdbx_description
1 polymer ?
#
loop_
_entity_poly.entity_id
_entity_poly.type
_entity_poly.pdbx_seq_one_letter_code
_entity_poly.pdbx_strand_id
1 'polypeptide(L)'
;MRVTHIHLEAIEYQTGGGVSVKRYAEHLSPDEAIEPVIDALDARLGALFASGYEYPGRYTRWDMGFFDPPIRIETRENAFRIEALNARGRVLLPAILAQVESLRATRTVALREDRVYGEVHSPGGYFPEEQRSRQPSVFSILRGIIDLFSCPDEHHLGLYGAFGYDLAFQFEPMDYRLSRPADQRDLVLYLPDRLVTVDHNREVAVRYDYEFDTGDRSTQGLPREGAVQSYRGGRAATGREYEKGEYGDVVRQAHEYFRKGDLFEVVPSQTFYESCPDPPSEIFRRLRERNPAPYATLINLGQREYLVGASPEMFVRGEGIRIETCPIAGTVSRGNDALSDADQILKLLSSEKGDSELTMCTDVDRNDKSRICVPGSVRVIGRRQIEMYSRVIHTVDHVEGILRPEYDALDAFLAHTWAVTVTGAPKIWAMRFIEENERSYRSWYGGAIGFLGFDGNMNTGLTLRTIRIKDGIAEVRAGSTLLIDSDPGDEERETELKAMAFIDAIRRPRGSGGDSQHTGSAENSGAGKRVFLVDYEDSFVHTLANYLRQTGADVMTVRTGISRSRLTELMDAYAPDLVFLSPGPGQPSDFDVALAIDAALERTLPIFGVCLGLQGIVEYFGGTLGVLPYPMHGKASRVTVLAGQAGQAGQAGQAGTLFEGFPRSFTVGRYHSLYADRDRLPPELSVTAETEDGVVMAIEHRTMPVAAVQFHPESIMTLKDGIGIRLIDNVFRKLVKEADAVDASREGGP
;
A
#
# COMPACT_ATOMS: atom_id res chain seq x y z
N MET A 1 29.45 -23.94 -8.25
CA MET A 1 28.90 -25.31 -8.11
C MET A 1 28.17 -25.60 -9.42
N ARG A 2 28.58 -26.59 -10.23
CA ARG A 2 27.99 -26.85 -11.55
C ARG A 2 26.53 -27.30 -11.36
N VAL A 3 25.57 -26.48 -11.75
CA VAL A 3 24.16 -26.86 -11.83
C VAL A 3 24.03 -27.82 -13.02
N THR A 4 23.81 -29.09 -12.73
CA THR A 4 23.48 -30.10 -13.73
C THR A 4 22.08 -29.75 -14.27
N HIS A 5 21.98 -29.34 -15.53
CA HIS A 5 20.68 -29.12 -16.18
C HIS A 5 19.93 -30.45 -16.23
N ILE A 6 18.94 -30.63 -15.37
CA ILE A 6 18.04 -31.78 -15.40
C ILE A 6 16.94 -31.42 -16.41
N HIS A 7 17.06 -31.94 -17.63
CA HIS A 7 15.94 -31.92 -18.58
C HIS A 7 14.87 -32.89 -18.09
N LEU A 8 13.66 -32.38 -17.82
CA LEU A 8 12.50 -33.23 -17.58
C LEU A 8 12.02 -33.85 -18.89
N GLU A 9 11.39 -35.03 -18.81
CA GLU A 9 10.80 -35.73 -19.95
C GLU A 9 9.81 -34.83 -20.69
N ALA A 10 9.82 -34.91 -22.03
CA ALA A 10 8.88 -34.16 -22.86
C ALA A 10 7.47 -34.75 -22.69
N ILE A 11 6.48 -33.87 -22.48
CA ILE A 11 5.08 -34.26 -22.41
C ILE A 11 4.44 -33.97 -23.77
N GLU A 12 3.71 -34.95 -24.29
CA GLU A 12 3.01 -34.84 -25.57
C GLU A 12 1.51 -35.05 -25.33
N TYR A 13 0.69 -34.15 -25.89
CA TYR A 13 -0.75 -34.18 -25.77
C TYR A 13 -1.40 -33.62 -27.03
N GLN A 14 -2.69 -33.91 -27.21
CA GLN A 14 -3.49 -33.36 -28.29
C GLN A 14 -4.51 -32.38 -27.69
N THR A 15 -4.64 -31.20 -28.28
CA THR A 15 -5.62 -30.20 -27.85
C THR A 15 -7.04 -30.58 -28.27
N GLY A 16 -8.05 -29.95 -27.68
CA GLY A 16 -9.45 -30.19 -28.05
C GLY A 16 -9.77 -29.89 -29.53
N GLY A 17 -9.02 -28.97 -30.16
CA GLY A 17 -9.10 -28.69 -31.60
C GLY A 17 -8.20 -29.54 -32.48
N GLY A 18 -7.51 -30.54 -31.93
CA GLY A 18 -6.74 -31.53 -32.69
C GLY A 18 -5.29 -31.16 -32.99
N VAL A 19 -4.75 -30.08 -32.43
CA VAL A 19 -3.33 -29.71 -32.55
C VAL A 19 -2.50 -30.59 -31.62
N SER A 20 -1.48 -31.27 -32.14
CA SER A 20 -0.54 -32.01 -31.30
C SER A 20 0.50 -31.05 -30.73
N VAL A 21 0.70 -31.10 -29.41
CA VAL A 21 1.62 -30.23 -28.70
C VAL A 21 2.63 -31.06 -27.93
N LYS A 22 3.91 -30.72 -28.09
CA LYS A 22 5.00 -31.29 -27.31
C LYS A 22 5.65 -30.20 -26.45
N ARG A 23 5.58 -30.38 -25.14
CA ARG A 23 6.14 -29.46 -24.14
C ARG A 23 7.44 -30.00 -23.57
N TYR A 24 8.47 -29.16 -23.54
CA TYR A 24 9.72 -29.40 -22.84
C TYR A 24 9.81 -28.47 -21.64
N ALA A 25 10.32 -28.97 -20.51
CA ALA A 25 10.55 -28.19 -19.31
C ALA A 25 12.03 -28.24 -18.91
N GLU A 26 12.64 -27.08 -18.72
CA GLU A 26 14.02 -26.93 -18.22
C GLU A 26 14.02 -26.13 -16.93
N HIS A 27 14.63 -26.68 -15.88
CA HIS A 27 14.86 -25.95 -14.63
C HIS A 27 15.93 -24.88 -14.81
N LEU A 28 15.65 -23.67 -14.32
CA LEU A 28 16.55 -22.53 -14.31
C LEU A 28 16.94 -22.16 -12.87
N SER A 29 17.97 -21.33 -12.73
CA SER A 29 18.30 -20.69 -11.45
C SER A 29 17.26 -19.60 -11.14
N PRO A 30 16.55 -19.63 -10.00
CA PRO A 30 15.49 -18.66 -9.69
C PRO A 30 15.94 -17.20 -9.72
N ASP A 31 17.10 -16.89 -9.15
CA ASP A 31 17.58 -15.52 -8.90
C ASP A 31 17.71 -14.65 -10.17
N GLU A 32 17.92 -15.27 -11.33
CA GLU A 32 18.18 -14.57 -12.58
C GLU A 32 17.30 -15.05 -13.75
N ALA A 33 16.39 -16.00 -13.52
CA ALA A 33 15.62 -16.63 -14.58
C ALA A 33 14.79 -15.62 -15.41
N ILE A 34 14.27 -14.58 -14.75
CA ILE A 34 13.36 -13.61 -15.38
C ILE A 34 14.05 -12.40 -16.00
N GLU A 35 15.28 -12.07 -15.58
CA GLU A 35 15.98 -10.86 -16.06
C GLU A 35 16.22 -10.86 -17.58
N PRO A 36 16.57 -11.97 -18.24
CA PRO A 36 16.66 -12.02 -19.71
C PRO A 36 15.34 -11.67 -20.41
N VAL A 37 14.19 -11.98 -19.79
CA VAL A 37 12.88 -11.58 -20.32
C VAL A 37 12.69 -10.08 -20.17
N ILE A 38 12.98 -9.53 -18.99
CA ILE A 38 12.89 -8.08 -18.73
C ILE A 38 13.70 -7.27 -19.73
N ASP A 39 14.95 -7.65 -19.99
CA ASP A 39 15.82 -6.94 -20.95
C ASP A 39 15.35 -7.09 -22.39
N ALA A 40 14.86 -8.28 -22.77
CA ALA A 40 14.39 -8.53 -24.13
C ALA A 40 13.19 -7.64 -24.51
N LEU A 41 12.32 -7.34 -23.55
CA LEU A 41 11.07 -6.60 -23.78
C LEU A 41 11.27 -5.14 -24.19
N ASP A 42 12.47 -4.57 -23.99
CA ASP A 42 12.80 -3.24 -24.51
C ASP A 42 12.82 -3.17 -26.04
N ALA A 43 13.05 -4.30 -26.70
CA ALA A 43 13.24 -4.35 -28.14
C ALA A 43 12.43 -5.44 -28.86
N ARG A 44 11.89 -6.41 -28.14
CA ARG A 44 11.19 -7.57 -28.68
C ARG A 44 9.78 -7.64 -28.11
N LEU A 45 8.83 -8.07 -28.95
CA LEU A 45 7.45 -8.25 -28.55
C LEU A 45 7.34 -9.33 -27.48
N GLY A 46 6.45 -9.13 -26.51
CA GLY A 46 6.23 -10.08 -25.44
C GLY A 46 5.60 -9.41 -24.22
N ALA A 47 5.50 -10.19 -23.14
CA ALA A 47 4.95 -9.71 -21.89
C ALA A 47 5.63 -10.39 -20.69
N LEU A 48 5.63 -9.67 -19.59
CA LEU A 48 5.97 -10.12 -18.25
C LEU A 48 4.84 -9.74 -17.31
N PHE A 49 4.41 -10.70 -16.49
CA PHE A 49 3.48 -10.54 -15.39
C PHE A 49 4.16 -11.02 -14.11
N ALA A 50 3.98 -10.28 -13.03
CA ALA A 50 4.64 -10.56 -11.78
C ALA A 50 3.72 -10.24 -10.60
N SER A 51 3.80 -11.06 -9.56
CA SER A 51 3.20 -10.79 -8.27
C SER A 51 4.30 -10.65 -7.24
N GLY A 52 4.57 -9.40 -6.83
CA GLY A 52 5.58 -9.08 -5.81
C GLY A 52 5.01 -9.02 -4.39
N TYR A 53 3.73 -9.37 -4.23
CA TYR A 53 2.98 -9.23 -2.98
C TYR A 53 2.44 -10.57 -2.52
N GLU A 54 2.41 -10.78 -1.21
CA GLU A 54 1.86 -11.99 -0.60
C GLU A 54 0.74 -11.61 0.35
N TYR A 55 -0.41 -12.26 0.18
CA TYR A 55 -1.52 -12.17 1.10
C TYR A 55 -2.12 -13.56 1.26
N PRO A 56 -2.14 -14.14 2.49
CA PRO A 56 -2.56 -15.51 2.72
C PRO A 56 -3.92 -15.82 2.09
N GLY A 57 -3.98 -16.89 1.28
CA GLY A 57 -5.20 -17.33 0.61
C GLY A 57 -5.63 -16.49 -0.59
N ARG A 58 -4.92 -15.41 -0.93
CA ARG A 58 -5.24 -14.52 -2.06
C ARG A 58 -4.10 -14.37 -3.05
N TYR A 59 -2.92 -13.95 -2.62
CA TYR A 59 -1.77 -13.68 -3.49
C TYR A 59 -0.55 -14.48 -3.05
N THR A 60 0.16 -15.05 -4.02
CA THR A 60 1.48 -15.67 -3.85
C THR A 60 2.47 -14.93 -4.74
N ARG A 61 3.76 -15.04 -4.42
CA ARG A 61 4.80 -14.37 -5.21
C ARG A 61 5.25 -15.23 -6.38
N TRP A 62 5.17 -14.69 -7.60
CA TRP A 62 5.59 -15.38 -8.81
C TRP A 62 5.95 -14.40 -9.93
N ASP A 63 6.74 -14.86 -10.90
CA ASP A 63 6.96 -14.17 -12.18
C ASP A 63 6.62 -15.10 -13.35
N MET A 64 6.11 -14.52 -14.43
CA MET A 64 5.79 -15.25 -15.66
C MET A 64 6.01 -14.35 -16.88
N GLY A 65 6.89 -14.74 -17.80
CA GLY A 65 7.15 -13.92 -18.98
C GLY A 65 7.76 -14.63 -20.16
N PHE A 66 7.69 -13.96 -21.31
CA PHE A 66 8.14 -14.44 -22.61
C PHE A 66 8.48 -13.29 -23.56
N PHE A 67 9.20 -13.60 -24.62
CA PHE A 67 9.42 -12.71 -25.76
C PHE A 67 9.46 -13.53 -27.07
N ASP A 68 9.25 -12.85 -28.20
CA ASP A 68 9.04 -13.43 -29.55
C ASP A 68 7.89 -14.43 -29.67
N PRO A 69 6.68 -14.10 -29.20
CA PRO A 69 5.54 -14.97 -29.36
C PRO A 69 5.26 -15.24 -30.86
N PRO A 70 4.90 -16.47 -31.26
CA PRO A 70 4.52 -16.80 -32.64
C PRO A 70 3.33 -16.03 -33.19
N ILE A 71 2.31 -15.80 -32.37
CA ILE A 71 1.03 -15.21 -32.77
C ILE A 71 0.73 -13.98 -31.92
N ARG A 72 0.21 -12.95 -32.57
CA ARG A 72 -0.43 -11.79 -31.94
C ARG A 72 -1.87 -11.65 -32.42
N ILE A 73 -2.77 -11.41 -31.48
CA ILE A 73 -4.18 -11.10 -31.71
C ILE A 73 -4.38 -9.63 -31.33
N GLU A 74 -4.89 -8.83 -32.24
CA GLU A 74 -5.25 -7.43 -31.98
C GLU A 74 -6.68 -7.15 -32.43
N THR A 75 -7.38 -6.29 -31.71
CA THR A 75 -8.74 -5.86 -32.09
C THR A 75 -8.91 -4.36 -32.00
N ARG A 76 -9.88 -3.86 -32.76
CA ARG A 76 -10.40 -2.50 -32.66
C ARG A 76 -11.85 -2.53 -33.08
N GLU A 77 -12.73 -2.06 -32.19
CA GLU A 77 -14.17 -2.19 -32.35
C GLU A 77 -14.53 -3.65 -32.69
N ASN A 78 -15.30 -3.90 -33.74
CA ASN A 78 -15.65 -5.24 -34.18
C ASN A 78 -14.60 -5.88 -35.11
N ALA A 79 -13.54 -5.18 -35.50
CA ALA A 79 -12.50 -5.71 -36.37
C ALA A 79 -11.41 -6.44 -35.56
N PHE A 80 -10.92 -7.55 -36.10
CA PHE A 80 -9.83 -8.32 -35.52
C PHE A 80 -8.73 -8.60 -36.54
N ARG A 81 -7.51 -8.75 -36.02
CA ARG A 81 -6.32 -9.15 -36.77
C ARG A 81 -5.55 -10.18 -35.96
N ILE A 82 -5.26 -11.33 -36.57
CA ILE A 82 -4.40 -12.36 -36.01
C ILE A 82 -3.18 -12.49 -36.92
N GLU A 83 -2.00 -12.24 -36.38
CA GLU A 83 -0.75 -12.14 -37.13
C GLU A 83 0.26 -13.18 -36.68
N ALA A 84 0.87 -13.87 -37.65
CA ALA A 84 2.08 -14.64 -37.44
C ALA A 84 3.29 -13.70 -37.41
N LEU A 85 3.96 -13.65 -36.26
CA LEU A 85 5.12 -12.78 -36.02
C LEU A 85 6.43 -13.40 -36.49
N ASN A 86 6.46 -14.72 -36.70
CA ASN A 86 7.61 -15.47 -37.15
C ASN A 86 7.21 -16.74 -37.91
N ALA A 87 8.20 -17.55 -38.32
CA ALA A 87 7.97 -18.80 -39.06
C ALA A 87 7.10 -19.80 -38.30
N ARG A 88 7.15 -19.79 -36.97
CA ARG A 88 6.37 -20.68 -36.09
C ARG A 88 4.91 -20.24 -36.05
N GLY A 89 4.63 -18.94 -36.07
CA GLY A 89 3.28 -18.41 -36.22
C GLY A 89 2.62 -18.84 -37.53
N ARG A 90 3.39 -18.89 -38.64
CA ARG A 90 2.90 -19.34 -39.96
C ARG A 90 2.49 -20.83 -39.99
N VAL A 91 2.95 -21.63 -39.03
CA VAL A 91 2.50 -23.01 -38.84
C VAL A 91 1.11 -23.04 -38.22
N LEU A 92 0.85 -22.20 -37.22
CA LEU A 92 -0.41 -22.14 -36.49
C LEU A 92 -1.54 -21.43 -37.24
N LEU A 93 -1.18 -20.45 -38.07
CA LEU A 93 -2.13 -19.54 -38.70
C LEU A 93 -3.24 -20.24 -39.53
N PRO A 94 -2.97 -21.31 -40.31
CA PRO A 94 -4.03 -22.03 -41.04
C PRO A 94 -5.05 -22.71 -40.12
N ALA A 95 -4.62 -23.30 -39.01
CA ALA A 95 -5.52 -23.94 -38.05
C ALA A 95 -6.39 -22.88 -37.34
N ILE A 96 -5.78 -21.75 -36.96
CA ILE A 96 -6.50 -20.61 -36.39
C ILE A 96 -7.51 -20.03 -37.40
N LEU A 97 -7.11 -19.88 -38.67
CA LEU A 97 -8.00 -19.41 -39.73
C LEU A 97 -9.23 -20.31 -39.85
N ALA A 98 -9.03 -21.62 -39.98
CA ALA A 98 -10.12 -22.58 -40.12
C ALA A 98 -11.08 -22.54 -38.92
N GLN A 99 -10.52 -22.44 -37.70
CA GLN A 99 -11.32 -22.29 -36.49
C GLN A 99 -12.15 -21.01 -36.51
N VAL A 100 -11.52 -19.86 -36.79
CA VAL A 100 -12.17 -18.54 -36.81
C VAL A 100 -13.23 -18.46 -37.91
N GLU A 101 -12.96 -18.99 -39.10
CA GLU A 101 -13.93 -19.07 -40.21
C GLU A 101 -15.16 -19.92 -39.86
N SER A 102 -14.99 -20.95 -39.02
CA SER A 102 -16.11 -21.80 -38.59
C SER A 102 -17.06 -21.11 -37.59
N LEU A 103 -16.61 -20.03 -36.95
CA LEU A 103 -17.39 -19.32 -35.95
C LEU A 103 -18.53 -18.54 -36.60
N ARG A 104 -19.76 -18.83 -36.19
CA ARG A 104 -20.98 -18.10 -36.59
C ARG A 104 -20.93 -16.60 -36.27
N ALA A 105 -20.06 -16.19 -35.36
CA ALA A 105 -19.90 -14.79 -34.96
C ALA A 105 -19.11 -13.96 -35.98
N THR A 106 -18.40 -14.58 -36.92
CA THR A 106 -17.47 -13.87 -37.82
C THR A 106 -18.07 -13.50 -39.15
N ARG A 107 -17.62 -12.36 -39.68
CA ARG A 107 -17.96 -11.81 -40.98
C ARG A 107 -16.68 -11.53 -41.75
N THR A 108 -16.64 -11.93 -43.02
CA THR A 108 -15.55 -11.63 -43.96
C THR A 108 -14.18 -11.97 -43.37
N VAL A 109 -13.90 -13.26 -43.21
CA VAL A 109 -12.56 -13.69 -42.78
C VAL A 109 -11.70 -13.87 -44.03
N ALA A 110 -10.47 -13.34 -43.99
CA ALA A 110 -9.53 -13.45 -45.09
C ALA A 110 -8.10 -13.59 -44.59
N LEU A 111 -7.35 -14.49 -45.21
CA LEU A 111 -5.91 -14.57 -45.07
C LEU A 111 -5.24 -13.65 -46.10
N ARG A 112 -4.37 -12.75 -45.62
CA ARG A 112 -3.51 -11.91 -46.46
C ARG A 112 -2.11 -11.89 -45.86
N GLU A 113 -1.13 -12.32 -46.65
CA GLU A 113 0.25 -12.50 -46.18
C GLU A 113 0.27 -13.42 -44.95
N ASP A 114 0.86 -12.96 -43.85
CA ASP A 114 0.99 -13.68 -42.59
C ASP A 114 -0.09 -13.26 -41.57
N ARG A 115 -1.26 -12.84 -42.06
CA ARG A 115 -2.32 -12.25 -41.23
C ARG A 115 -3.72 -12.70 -41.62
N VAL A 116 -4.50 -13.11 -40.62
CA VAL A 116 -5.94 -13.31 -40.71
C VAL A 116 -6.64 -12.02 -40.28
N TYR A 117 -7.49 -11.49 -41.13
CA TYR A 117 -8.34 -10.34 -40.85
C TYR A 117 -9.80 -10.77 -40.87
N GLY A 118 -10.61 -10.12 -40.06
CA GLY A 118 -12.05 -10.22 -40.18
C GLY A 118 -12.77 -9.24 -39.27
N GLU A 119 -14.08 -9.33 -39.32
CA GLU A 119 -14.97 -8.57 -38.45
C GLU A 119 -15.86 -9.55 -37.67
N VAL A 120 -16.32 -9.13 -36.51
CA VAL A 120 -17.39 -9.81 -35.78
C VAL A 120 -18.72 -9.16 -36.14
N HIS A 121 -19.77 -9.97 -36.24
CA HIS A 121 -21.13 -9.48 -36.41
C HIS A 121 -21.49 -8.56 -35.25
N SER A 122 -22.04 -7.39 -35.58
CA SER A 122 -22.80 -6.63 -34.59
C SER A 122 -24.00 -7.47 -34.14
N PRO A 123 -24.28 -7.56 -32.84
CA PRO A 123 -25.42 -8.32 -32.35
C PRO A 123 -26.72 -7.78 -32.99
N GLY A 124 -27.42 -8.64 -33.71
CA GLY A 124 -28.72 -8.35 -34.28
C GLY A 124 -29.82 -8.92 -33.38
N GLY A 125 -30.76 -8.09 -32.94
CA GLY A 125 -31.93 -8.52 -32.17
C GLY A 125 -31.81 -8.29 -30.66
N TYR A 126 -32.79 -8.80 -29.92
CA TYR A 126 -32.89 -8.68 -28.46
C TYR A 126 -32.29 -9.92 -27.79
N PHE A 127 -31.47 -9.72 -26.76
CA PHE A 127 -30.90 -10.77 -25.93
C PHE A 127 -31.35 -10.58 -24.48
N PRO A 128 -31.67 -11.67 -23.75
CA PRO A 128 -31.80 -11.61 -22.30
C PRO A 128 -30.49 -11.11 -21.68
N GLU A 129 -30.60 -10.36 -20.58
CA GLU A 129 -29.43 -9.81 -19.89
C GLU A 129 -28.51 -10.96 -19.47
N GLU A 130 -29.02 -12.08 -18.98
CA GLU A 130 -28.23 -13.26 -18.60
C GLU A 130 -27.33 -13.82 -19.72
N GLN A 131 -27.60 -13.51 -20.99
CA GLN A 131 -26.84 -13.96 -22.16
C GLN A 131 -25.97 -12.88 -22.81
N ARG A 132 -25.85 -11.68 -22.22
CA ARG A 132 -25.06 -10.57 -22.81
C ARG A 132 -23.61 -10.93 -23.09
N SER A 133 -22.95 -11.65 -22.20
CA SER A 133 -21.56 -12.11 -22.38
C SER A 133 -21.38 -13.14 -23.50
N ARG A 134 -22.48 -13.70 -24.01
CA ARG A 134 -22.53 -14.65 -25.13
C ARG A 134 -22.89 -13.99 -26.46
N GLN A 135 -23.16 -12.68 -26.48
CA GLN A 135 -23.37 -11.95 -27.73
C GLN A 135 -22.11 -12.00 -28.61
N PRO A 136 -22.27 -12.05 -29.95
CA PRO A 136 -21.15 -11.94 -30.88
C PRO A 136 -20.31 -10.70 -30.57
N SER A 137 -19.05 -10.92 -30.23
CA SER A 137 -18.05 -9.89 -29.93
C SER A 137 -16.65 -10.43 -30.22
N VAL A 138 -15.61 -9.62 -30.05
CA VAL A 138 -14.23 -10.12 -30.20
C VAL A 138 -13.92 -11.30 -29.26
N PHE A 139 -14.64 -11.43 -28.15
CA PHE A 139 -14.52 -12.57 -27.24
C PHE A 139 -15.04 -13.88 -27.84
N SER A 140 -15.89 -13.84 -28.86
CA SER A 140 -16.23 -15.04 -29.64
C SER A 140 -15.01 -15.62 -30.35
N ILE A 141 -14.12 -14.77 -30.85
CA ILE A 141 -12.84 -15.19 -31.46
C ILE A 141 -11.93 -15.82 -30.40
N LEU A 142 -11.81 -15.16 -29.23
CA LEU A 142 -10.98 -15.67 -28.14
C LEU A 142 -11.45 -17.04 -27.66
N ARG A 143 -12.78 -17.24 -27.50
CA ARG A 143 -13.36 -18.56 -27.18
C ARG A 143 -13.00 -19.59 -28.24
N GLY A 144 -13.16 -19.26 -29.53
CA GLY A 144 -12.79 -20.18 -30.61
C GLY A 144 -11.31 -20.59 -30.57
N ILE A 145 -10.40 -19.66 -30.26
CA ILE A 145 -8.96 -19.94 -30.12
C ILE A 145 -8.68 -20.78 -28.87
N ILE A 146 -9.33 -20.49 -27.74
CA ILE A 146 -9.24 -21.31 -26.53
C ILE A 146 -9.72 -22.73 -26.80
N ASP A 147 -10.85 -22.90 -27.50
CA ASP A 147 -11.37 -24.22 -27.88
C ASP A 147 -10.36 -25.00 -28.75
N LEU A 148 -9.74 -24.33 -29.72
CA LEU A 148 -8.74 -24.92 -30.61
C LEU A 148 -7.53 -25.48 -29.84
N PHE A 149 -7.05 -24.76 -28.83
CA PHE A 149 -5.88 -25.14 -28.05
C PHE A 149 -6.21 -25.76 -26.68
N SER A 150 -7.48 -26.03 -26.40
CA SER A 150 -7.95 -26.45 -25.07
C SER A 150 -7.23 -27.70 -24.56
N CYS A 151 -6.75 -27.64 -23.31
CA CYS A 151 -6.09 -28.75 -22.62
C CYS A 151 -6.18 -28.54 -21.09
N PRO A 152 -7.04 -29.28 -20.37
CA PRO A 152 -7.25 -29.10 -18.92
C PRO A 152 -6.00 -29.31 -18.06
N ASP A 153 -5.05 -30.14 -18.52
CA ASP A 153 -3.84 -30.50 -17.79
C ASP A 153 -2.64 -29.57 -18.10
N GLU A 154 -2.83 -28.57 -18.98
CA GLU A 154 -1.81 -27.56 -19.30
C GLU A 154 -2.15 -26.19 -18.69
N HIS A 155 -1.50 -25.86 -17.58
CA HIS A 155 -1.78 -24.66 -16.79
C HIS A 155 -1.03 -23.39 -17.23
N HIS A 156 -0.08 -23.48 -18.16
CA HIS A 156 0.78 -22.34 -18.53
C HIS A 156 0.64 -21.91 -19.99
N LEU A 157 -0.03 -22.67 -20.84
CA LEU A 157 -0.24 -22.28 -22.23
C LEU A 157 -1.56 -21.52 -22.36
N GLY A 158 -1.52 -20.37 -23.03
CA GLY A 158 -2.68 -19.49 -23.11
C GLY A 158 -2.42 -18.22 -23.91
N LEU A 159 -3.32 -17.25 -23.76
CA LEU A 159 -3.25 -15.92 -24.37
C LEU A 159 -2.91 -14.87 -23.32
N TYR A 160 -1.89 -14.06 -23.59
CA TYR A 160 -1.29 -13.14 -22.63
C TYR A 160 -1.24 -11.72 -23.16
N GLY A 161 -1.64 -10.72 -22.38
CA GLY A 161 -1.48 -9.34 -22.80
C GLY A 161 -2.40 -8.36 -22.07
N ALA A 162 -3.01 -7.45 -22.85
CA ALA A 162 -3.77 -6.32 -22.35
C ALA A 162 -5.13 -6.17 -23.06
N PHE A 163 -6.09 -5.67 -22.29
CA PHE A 163 -7.47 -5.40 -22.62
C PHE A 163 -7.73 -3.91 -22.38
N GLY A 164 -8.12 -3.19 -23.42
CA GLY A 164 -8.38 -1.75 -23.40
C GLY A 164 -9.79 -1.41 -22.91
N TYR A 165 -9.94 -0.20 -22.39
CA TYR A 165 -11.20 0.28 -21.80
C TYR A 165 -12.38 0.23 -22.78
N ASP A 166 -12.13 0.57 -24.05
CA ASP A 166 -13.16 0.66 -25.08
C ASP A 166 -13.77 -0.70 -25.47
N LEU A 167 -13.22 -1.84 -25.00
CA LEU A 167 -13.87 -3.15 -25.13
C LEU A 167 -15.28 -3.15 -24.53
N ALA A 168 -15.53 -2.36 -23.48
CA ALA A 168 -16.84 -2.22 -22.87
C ALA A 168 -17.94 -1.83 -23.88
N PHE A 169 -17.58 -1.00 -24.85
CA PHE A 169 -18.54 -0.44 -25.80
C PHE A 169 -19.01 -1.43 -26.87
N GLN A 170 -18.39 -2.61 -26.94
CA GLN A 170 -18.87 -3.70 -27.80
C GLN A 170 -20.16 -4.35 -27.28
N PHE A 171 -20.42 -4.25 -25.96
CA PHE A 171 -21.59 -4.84 -25.31
C PHE A 171 -22.43 -3.82 -24.53
N GLU A 172 -21.88 -2.63 -24.26
CA GLU A 172 -22.61 -1.46 -23.76
C GLU A 172 -22.60 -0.36 -24.83
N PRO A 173 -23.48 -0.43 -25.85
CA PRO A 173 -23.47 0.54 -26.94
C PRO A 173 -23.76 1.96 -26.42
N MET A 174 -22.89 2.89 -26.79
CA MET A 174 -23.00 4.31 -26.44
C MET A 174 -22.42 5.22 -27.52
N ASP A 175 -22.83 6.48 -27.51
CA ASP A 175 -22.37 7.48 -28.47
C ASP A 175 -20.95 7.96 -28.11
N TYR A 176 -20.03 7.83 -29.06
CA TYR A 176 -18.67 8.35 -28.90
C TYR A 176 -18.65 9.88 -28.98
N ARG A 177 -18.08 10.52 -27.95
CA ARG A 177 -17.80 11.96 -27.89
C ARG A 177 -16.33 12.27 -28.10
N LEU A 178 -15.46 11.36 -27.71
CA LEU A 178 -14.01 11.48 -27.80
C LEU A 178 -13.49 10.88 -29.12
N SER A 179 -12.50 11.53 -29.73
CA SER A 179 -11.87 11.00 -30.94
C SER A 179 -10.79 9.98 -30.57
N ARG A 180 -10.85 8.78 -31.15
CA ARG A 180 -9.81 7.76 -31.02
C ARG A 180 -8.85 7.85 -32.20
N PRO A 181 -7.53 7.78 -32.00
CA PRO A 181 -6.57 7.79 -33.10
C PRO A 181 -6.69 6.52 -33.95
N ALA A 182 -6.16 6.59 -35.18
CA ALA A 182 -6.26 5.49 -36.15
C ALA A 182 -5.52 4.21 -35.71
N ASP A 183 -4.58 4.33 -34.77
CA ASP A 183 -3.75 3.26 -34.25
C ASP A 183 -4.15 2.81 -32.83
N GLN A 184 -5.30 3.29 -32.30
CA GLN A 184 -5.89 2.78 -31.07
C GLN A 184 -6.24 1.30 -31.21
N ARG A 185 -6.02 0.54 -30.13
CA ARG A 185 -6.27 -0.90 -30.05
C ARG A 185 -7.03 -1.22 -28.77
N ASP A 186 -8.03 -2.08 -28.86
CA ASP A 186 -8.87 -2.46 -27.74
C ASP A 186 -8.40 -3.75 -27.08
N LEU A 187 -7.61 -4.54 -27.78
CA LEU A 187 -7.06 -5.80 -27.28
C LEU A 187 -5.75 -6.07 -27.98
N VAL A 188 -4.74 -6.51 -27.21
CA VAL A 188 -3.50 -7.08 -27.73
C VAL A 188 -3.15 -8.27 -26.87
N LEU A 189 -3.24 -9.47 -27.44
CA LEU A 189 -2.87 -10.73 -26.80
C LEU A 189 -1.84 -11.49 -27.64
N TYR A 190 -0.97 -12.21 -26.95
CA TYR A 190 0.07 -13.04 -27.54
C TYR A 190 -0.15 -14.51 -27.15
N LEU A 191 0.11 -15.41 -28.10
CA LEU A 191 0.27 -16.84 -27.81
C LEU A 191 1.77 -17.13 -27.81
N PRO A 192 2.40 -17.37 -26.64
CA PRO A 192 3.80 -17.76 -26.56
C PRO A 192 4.01 -19.24 -26.86
N ASP A 193 5.20 -19.58 -27.35
CA ASP A 193 5.69 -20.96 -27.47
C ASP A 193 6.96 -21.22 -26.64
N ARG A 194 7.31 -20.23 -25.82
CA ARG A 194 8.32 -20.25 -24.79
C ARG A 194 7.84 -19.40 -23.63
N LEU A 195 7.90 -19.92 -22.42
CA LEU A 195 7.50 -19.21 -21.21
C LEU A 195 8.50 -19.49 -20.09
N VAL A 196 8.89 -18.46 -19.35
CA VAL A 196 9.65 -18.61 -18.10
C VAL A 196 8.72 -18.32 -16.94
N THR A 197 8.67 -19.23 -15.98
CA THR A 197 7.91 -19.09 -14.74
C THR A 197 8.83 -19.17 -13.54
N VAL A 198 8.61 -18.35 -12.53
CA VAL A 198 9.32 -18.37 -11.25
C VAL A 198 8.29 -18.41 -10.13
N ASP A 199 8.38 -19.43 -9.26
CA ASP A 199 7.66 -19.50 -7.98
C ASP A 199 8.64 -19.11 -6.87
N HIS A 200 8.45 -17.91 -6.32
CA HIS A 200 9.36 -17.33 -5.31
C HIS A 200 9.17 -17.93 -3.92
N ASN A 201 8.10 -18.70 -3.70
CA ASN A 201 7.87 -19.38 -2.43
C ASN A 201 8.50 -20.77 -2.44
N ARG A 202 8.54 -21.42 -3.61
CA ARG A 202 9.20 -22.71 -3.80
C ARG A 202 10.66 -22.61 -4.23
N GLU A 203 11.12 -21.42 -4.60
CA GLU A 203 12.43 -21.18 -5.22
C GLU A 203 12.63 -22.06 -6.47
N VAL A 204 11.59 -22.12 -7.30
CA VAL A 204 11.59 -22.93 -8.53
C VAL A 204 11.41 -22.01 -9.74
N ALA A 205 12.34 -22.09 -10.68
CA ALA A 205 12.19 -21.49 -11.99
C ALA A 205 12.20 -22.56 -13.09
N VAL A 206 11.28 -22.43 -14.05
CA VAL A 206 11.13 -23.37 -15.17
C VAL A 206 10.94 -22.59 -16.46
N ARG A 207 11.66 -23.00 -17.51
CA ARG A 207 11.37 -22.61 -18.89
C ARG A 207 10.57 -23.72 -19.55
N TYR A 208 9.39 -23.37 -20.06
CA TYR A 208 8.57 -24.22 -20.92
C TYR A 208 8.80 -23.85 -22.37
N ASP A 209 9.09 -24.84 -23.22
CA ASP A 209 9.20 -24.71 -24.67
C ASP A 209 8.15 -25.60 -25.33
N TYR A 210 7.32 -25.02 -26.20
CA TYR A 210 6.22 -25.72 -26.88
C TYR A 210 6.54 -25.91 -28.35
N GLU A 211 6.33 -27.12 -28.87
CA GLU A 211 6.30 -27.44 -30.28
C GLU A 211 4.87 -27.81 -30.69
N PHE A 212 4.39 -27.25 -31.78
CA PHE A 212 3.04 -27.45 -32.31
C PHE A 212 3.09 -28.17 -33.64
N ASP A 213 2.20 -29.14 -33.79
CA ASP A 213 1.96 -29.85 -35.04
C ASP A 213 0.46 -29.78 -35.39
N THR A 214 0.19 -29.21 -36.56
CA THR A 214 -1.17 -28.99 -37.09
C THR A 214 -1.61 -30.09 -38.06
N GLY A 215 -0.85 -31.18 -38.14
CA GLY A 215 -1.01 -32.27 -39.11
C GLY A 215 -0.23 -32.01 -40.40
N ASP A 216 -0.42 -30.84 -41.00
CA ASP A 216 0.25 -30.48 -42.27
C ASP A 216 1.63 -29.84 -42.07
N ARG A 217 1.84 -29.22 -40.91
CA ARG A 217 3.01 -28.41 -40.58
C ARG A 217 3.35 -28.53 -39.12
N SER A 218 4.65 -28.54 -38.82
CA SER A 218 5.20 -28.57 -37.47
C SER A 218 6.13 -27.40 -37.22
N THR A 219 6.15 -26.90 -35.98
CA THR A 219 7.15 -25.91 -35.55
C THR A 219 8.50 -26.54 -35.23
N GLN A 220 8.57 -27.87 -35.13
CA GLN A 220 9.80 -28.56 -34.75
C GLN A 220 10.95 -28.21 -35.71
N GLY A 221 12.08 -27.77 -35.14
CA GLY A 221 13.26 -27.36 -35.91
C GLY A 221 13.21 -25.93 -36.46
N LEU A 222 12.09 -25.21 -36.32
CA LEU A 222 12.00 -23.79 -36.65
C LEU A 222 12.54 -22.91 -35.50
N PRO A 223 13.26 -21.82 -35.81
CA PRO A 223 13.83 -20.95 -34.79
C PRO A 223 12.75 -20.11 -34.07
N ARG A 224 12.96 -19.87 -32.77
CA ARG A 224 12.17 -18.95 -31.93
C ARG A 224 12.77 -17.55 -32.02
N GLU A 225 12.59 -16.91 -33.17
CA GLU A 225 13.09 -15.57 -33.48
C GLU A 225 11.94 -14.57 -33.56
N GLY A 226 12.25 -13.29 -33.35
CA GLY A 226 11.30 -12.18 -33.52
C GLY A 226 12.01 -10.92 -33.99
N ALA A 227 11.22 -9.99 -34.53
CA ALA A 227 11.74 -8.71 -34.99
C ALA A 227 12.26 -7.87 -33.81
N VAL A 228 13.45 -7.30 -33.97
CA VAL A 228 14.06 -6.42 -32.98
C VAL A 228 13.83 -4.96 -33.37
N GLN A 229 13.14 -4.22 -32.51
CA GLN A 229 12.95 -2.78 -32.62
C GLN A 229 13.43 -2.11 -31.34
N SER A 230 14.68 -1.63 -31.33
CA SER A 230 15.24 -0.94 -30.15
C SER A 230 14.37 0.21 -29.67
N TYR A 231 14.19 0.30 -28.35
CA TYR A 231 13.57 1.42 -27.70
C TYR A 231 14.22 2.77 -28.11
N ARG A 232 13.39 3.80 -28.27
CA ARG A 232 13.82 5.16 -28.57
C ARG A 232 13.21 6.10 -27.54
N GLY A 233 14.03 6.60 -26.62
CA GLY A 233 13.58 7.51 -25.58
C GLY A 233 13.18 8.89 -26.11
N GLY A 234 12.18 9.49 -25.48
CA GLY A 234 11.74 10.86 -25.75
C GLY A 234 12.62 11.90 -25.04
N ARG A 235 12.73 13.12 -25.59
CA ARG A 235 13.60 14.18 -25.05
C ARG A 235 12.91 15.44 -24.55
N ALA A 236 11.64 15.68 -24.89
CA ALA A 236 10.92 16.90 -24.48
C ALA A 236 9.40 16.73 -24.58
N ALA A 237 8.76 16.27 -23.50
CA ALA A 237 7.31 16.27 -23.35
C ALA A 237 6.95 16.10 -21.86
N THR A 238 6.81 17.20 -21.14
CA THR A 238 6.24 17.19 -19.79
C THR A 238 4.98 18.04 -19.79
N GLY A 239 3.88 17.54 -19.24
CA GLY A 239 2.61 18.24 -19.25
C GLY A 239 1.53 17.50 -18.47
N ARG A 240 0.36 18.14 -18.39
CA ARG A 240 -0.86 17.59 -17.79
C ARG A 240 -2.05 17.93 -18.66
N GLU A 241 -3.05 17.06 -18.67
CA GLU A 241 -4.26 17.20 -19.48
C GLU A 241 -5.20 18.31 -18.97
N TYR A 242 -5.31 18.44 -17.65
CA TYR A 242 -6.05 19.49 -16.97
C TYR A 242 -5.05 20.36 -16.25
N GLU A 243 -5.07 21.67 -16.45
CA GLU A 243 -4.29 22.60 -15.63
C GLU A 243 -4.79 22.59 -14.18
N LYS A 244 -3.96 23.08 -13.27
CA LYS A 244 -4.29 23.08 -11.83
C LYS A 244 -5.62 23.79 -11.56
N GLY A 245 -6.56 23.09 -10.94
CA GLY A 245 -7.91 23.55 -10.64
C GLY A 245 -8.97 23.18 -11.68
N GLU A 246 -8.59 22.84 -12.91
CA GLU A 246 -9.53 22.50 -13.99
C GLU A 246 -10.16 21.12 -13.80
N TYR A 247 -9.45 20.16 -13.18
CA TYR A 247 -10.05 18.86 -12.86
C TYR A 247 -11.23 19.02 -11.88
N GLY A 248 -11.17 20.03 -11.01
CA GLY A 248 -12.27 20.37 -10.11
C GLY A 248 -13.58 20.75 -10.82
N ASP A 249 -13.54 21.18 -12.09
CA ASP A 249 -14.75 21.42 -12.87
C ASP A 249 -15.49 20.12 -13.20
N VAL A 250 -14.75 19.04 -13.46
CA VAL A 250 -15.35 17.70 -13.68
C VAL A 250 -16.07 17.23 -12.42
N VAL A 251 -15.49 17.48 -11.24
CA VAL A 251 -16.10 17.16 -9.95
C VAL A 251 -17.39 17.96 -9.73
N ARG A 252 -17.37 19.27 -10.00
CA ARG A 252 -18.57 20.12 -9.92
C ARG A 252 -19.66 19.64 -10.88
N GLN A 253 -19.29 19.20 -12.08
CA GLN A 253 -20.23 18.66 -13.04
C GLN A 253 -20.84 17.34 -12.55
N ALA A 254 -20.05 16.44 -11.96
CA ALA A 254 -20.53 15.19 -11.36
C ALA A 254 -21.56 15.45 -10.24
N HIS A 255 -21.37 16.48 -9.41
CA HIS A 255 -22.35 16.86 -8.39
C HIS A 255 -23.73 17.16 -8.97
N GLU A 256 -23.83 17.77 -10.15
CA GLU A 256 -25.13 18.02 -10.80
C GLU A 256 -25.83 16.71 -11.21
N TYR A 257 -25.08 15.68 -11.61
CA TYR A 257 -25.62 14.35 -11.93
C TYR A 257 -26.04 13.61 -10.66
N PHE A 258 -25.23 13.66 -9.59
CA PHE A 258 -25.60 13.08 -8.29
C PHE A 258 -26.89 13.68 -7.72
N ARG A 259 -27.06 15.01 -7.79
CA ARG A 259 -28.28 15.67 -7.29
C ARG A 259 -29.55 15.28 -8.06
N LYS A 260 -29.43 14.91 -9.33
CA LYS A 260 -30.53 14.41 -10.15
C LYS A 260 -30.84 12.93 -9.91
N GLY A 261 -29.89 12.19 -9.30
CA GLY A 261 -29.96 10.74 -9.16
C GLY A 261 -29.51 9.99 -10.41
N ASP A 262 -28.79 10.64 -11.32
CA ASP A 262 -28.25 10.02 -12.55
C ASP A 262 -27.01 9.15 -12.24
N LEU A 263 -26.27 9.52 -11.19
CA LEU A 263 -25.09 8.83 -10.69
C LEU A 263 -25.19 8.65 -9.16
N PHE A 264 -24.46 7.68 -8.64
CA PHE A 264 -24.20 7.48 -7.20
C PHE A 264 -22.71 7.61 -6.91
N GLU A 265 -21.89 7.13 -7.85
CA GLU A 265 -20.44 7.16 -7.83
C GLU A 265 -19.92 7.29 -9.27
N VAL A 266 -18.83 8.03 -9.50
CA VAL A 266 -18.13 8.05 -10.79
C VAL A 266 -16.64 8.30 -10.61
N VAL A 267 -15.82 7.68 -11.45
CA VAL A 267 -14.35 7.73 -11.37
C VAL A 267 -13.77 8.38 -12.63
N PRO A 268 -13.89 9.71 -12.80
CA PRO A 268 -13.19 10.41 -13.87
C PRO A 268 -11.69 10.45 -13.60
N SER A 269 -10.91 10.73 -14.63
CA SER A 269 -9.46 10.65 -14.59
C SER A 269 -8.80 11.71 -15.44
N GLN A 270 -7.52 11.95 -15.16
CA GLN A 270 -6.68 12.86 -15.93
C GLN A 270 -5.32 12.22 -16.23
N THR A 271 -4.73 12.65 -17.34
CA THR A 271 -3.44 12.14 -17.83
C THR A 271 -2.31 13.13 -17.59
N PHE A 272 -1.19 12.62 -17.08
CA PHE A 272 0.07 13.32 -16.93
C PHE A 272 1.09 12.76 -17.92
N TYR A 273 1.89 13.64 -18.53
CA TYR A 273 2.84 13.30 -19.58
C TYR A 273 4.27 13.58 -19.11
N GLU A 274 5.18 12.65 -19.36
CA GLU A 274 6.61 12.80 -19.09
C GLU A 274 7.46 12.26 -20.24
N SER A 275 8.62 12.88 -20.49
CA SER A 275 9.61 12.29 -21.39
C SER A 275 10.18 11.04 -20.72
N CYS A 276 10.25 9.93 -21.45
CA CYS A 276 10.85 8.69 -20.98
C CYS A 276 12.15 8.45 -21.77
N PRO A 277 13.33 8.85 -21.24
CA PRO A 277 14.61 8.59 -21.89
C PRO A 277 15.10 7.15 -21.63
N ASP A 278 14.74 6.60 -20.48
CA ASP A 278 15.14 5.27 -20.03
C ASP A 278 14.27 4.17 -20.64
N PRO A 279 14.84 2.98 -20.87
CA PRO A 279 14.08 1.84 -21.39
C PRO A 279 12.98 1.37 -20.42
N PRO A 280 11.86 0.82 -20.93
CA PRO A 280 10.77 0.27 -20.13
C PRO A 280 11.21 -0.73 -19.06
N SER A 281 12.21 -1.57 -19.34
CA SER A 281 12.80 -2.52 -18.39
C SER A 281 13.34 -1.87 -17.12
N GLU A 282 14.00 -0.72 -17.25
CA GLU A 282 14.56 0.04 -16.13
C GLU A 282 13.45 0.71 -15.31
N ILE A 283 12.40 1.20 -15.97
CA ILE A 283 11.22 1.75 -15.28
C ILE A 283 10.50 0.65 -14.49
N PHE A 284 10.31 -0.54 -15.09
CA PHE A 284 9.71 -1.70 -14.44
C PHE A 284 10.48 -2.09 -13.18
N ARG A 285 11.80 -2.18 -13.29
CA ARG A 285 12.72 -2.46 -12.18
C ARG A 285 12.59 -1.47 -11.02
N ARG A 286 12.57 -0.17 -11.31
CA ARG A 286 12.35 0.88 -10.30
C ARG A 286 10.99 0.77 -9.62
N LEU A 287 9.95 0.43 -10.39
CA LEU A 287 8.61 0.24 -9.84
C LEU A 287 8.53 -1.00 -8.94
N ARG A 288 9.12 -2.13 -9.36
CA ARG A 288 9.13 -3.38 -8.58
C ARG A 288 9.81 -3.20 -7.22
N GLU A 289 10.89 -2.43 -7.15
CA GLU A 289 11.59 -2.10 -5.90
C GLU A 289 10.79 -1.17 -5.00
N ARG A 290 10.15 -0.16 -5.60
CA ARG A 290 9.48 0.90 -4.84
C ARG A 290 8.09 0.47 -4.39
N ASN A 291 7.30 -0.11 -5.28
CA ASN A 291 5.87 -0.37 -5.14
C ASN A 291 5.57 -1.82 -5.55
N PRO A 292 5.94 -2.81 -4.71
CA PRO A 292 5.55 -4.20 -4.96
C PRO A 292 4.02 -4.29 -4.98
N ALA A 293 3.49 -5.01 -5.97
CA ALA A 293 2.06 -5.12 -6.23
C ALA A 293 1.69 -6.54 -6.66
N PRO A 294 0.42 -6.97 -6.45
CA PRO A 294 -0.06 -8.28 -6.87
C PRO A 294 -0.09 -8.46 -8.40
N TYR A 295 -0.23 -7.37 -9.16
CA TYR A 295 -0.27 -7.37 -10.63
C TYR A 295 0.73 -6.36 -11.21
N ALA A 296 2.02 -6.69 -11.13
CA ALA A 296 3.07 -5.96 -11.83
C ALA A 296 3.19 -6.46 -13.29
N THR A 297 3.48 -5.55 -14.22
CA THR A 297 3.58 -5.90 -15.64
C THR A 297 4.62 -5.09 -16.40
N LEU A 298 5.20 -5.72 -17.42
CA LEU A 298 5.95 -5.08 -18.50
C LEU A 298 5.50 -5.73 -19.82
N ILE A 299 4.83 -4.97 -20.69
CA ILE A 299 4.30 -5.48 -21.97
C ILE A 299 4.86 -4.62 -23.09
N ASN A 300 5.49 -5.24 -24.08
CA ASN A 300 5.80 -4.60 -25.35
C ASN A 300 4.69 -4.91 -26.34
N LEU A 301 3.79 -3.95 -26.55
CA LEU A 301 2.63 -4.08 -27.43
C LEU A 301 3.01 -3.92 -28.91
N GLY A 302 4.27 -3.62 -29.22
CA GLY A 302 4.70 -3.20 -30.55
C GLY A 302 4.22 -1.80 -30.90
N GLN A 303 4.57 -1.34 -32.11
CA GLN A 303 4.30 0.04 -32.55
C GLN A 303 4.90 1.09 -31.60
N ARG A 304 6.03 0.76 -30.96
CA ARG A 304 6.70 1.58 -29.93
C ARG A 304 5.79 1.94 -28.74
N GLU A 305 4.83 1.07 -28.44
CA GLU A 305 3.92 1.21 -27.32
C GLU A 305 4.18 0.13 -26.28
N TYR A 306 4.29 0.54 -25.01
CA TYR A 306 4.61 -0.33 -23.89
C TYR A 306 3.69 -0.04 -22.71
N LEU A 307 3.44 -1.05 -21.88
CA LEU A 307 2.79 -0.89 -20.58
C LEU A 307 3.75 -1.32 -19.48
N VAL A 308 3.92 -0.46 -18.46
CA VAL A 308 4.71 -0.76 -17.28
C VAL A 308 3.86 -0.47 -16.04
N GLY A 309 3.47 -1.49 -15.29
CA GLY A 309 2.47 -1.34 -14.24
C GLY A 309 2.81 -2.05 -12.94
N ALA A 310 2.18 -1.58 -11.86
CA ALA A 310 2.19 -2.16 -10.53
C ALA A 310 0.78 -2.04 -9.93
N SER A 311 -0.16 -2.76 -10.53
CA SER A 311 -1.59 -2.65 -10.19
C SER A 311 -1.91 -3.37 -8.87
N PRO A 312 -2.61 -2.71 -7.94
CA PRO A 312 -3.01 -3.31 -6.67
C PRO A 312 -4.25 -4.20 -6.79
N GLU A 313 -5.04 -4.05 -7.86
CA GLU A 313 -6.42 -4.55 -7.89
C GLU A 313 -6.59 -5.73 -8.85
N MET A 314 -7.07 -6.85 -8.29
CA MET A 314 -7.55 -7.99 -9.07
C MET A 314 -8.82 -7.59 -9.81
N PHE A 315 -8.82 -7.73 -11.15
CA PHE A 315 -10.03 -7.55 -11.92
C PHE A 315 -10.92 -8.78 -11.82
N VAL A 316 -10.51 -9.89 -12.44
CA VAL A 316 -11.18 -11.19 -12.31
C VAL A 316 -10.14 -12.30 -12.33
N ARG A 317 -10.22 -13.19 -11.35
CA ARG A 317 -9.52 -14.48 -11.35
C ARG A 317 -10.54 -15.61 -11.44
N GLY A 318 -10.32 -16.53 -12.38
CA GLY A 318 -11.11 -17.74 -12.58
C GLY A 318 -10.23 -18.98 -12.43
N GLU A 319 -10.58 -19.86 -11.50
CA GLU A 319 -9.91 -21.14 -11.24
C GLU A 319 -10.96 -22.26 -11.27
N GLY A 320 -10.97 -23.03 -12.35
CA GLY A 320 -12.03 -23.98 -12.66
C GLY A 320 -13.38 -23.27 -12.73
N ILE A 321 -14.29 -23.61 -11.81
CA ILE A 321 -15.63 -22.98 -11.72
C ILE A 321 -15.68 -21.83 -10.70
N ARG A 322 -14.61 -21.57 -9.95
CA ARG A 322 -14.57 -20.52 -8.94
C ARG A 322 -14.10 -19.21 -9.56
N ILE A 323 -14.83 -18.13 -9.31
CA ILE A 323 -14.45 -16.78 -9.72
C ILE A 323 -14.27 -15.87 -8.51
N GLU A 324 -13.28 -15.00 -8.57
CA GLU A 324 -12.90 -14.09 -7.50
C GLU A 324 -12.59 -12.70 -8.04
N THR A 325 -12.87 -11.68 -7.24
CA THR A 325 -12.48 -10.28 -7.45
C THR A 325 -12.12 -9.66 -6.11
N CYS A 326 -11.37 -8.55 -6.14
CA CYS A 326 -11.00 -7.84 -4.92
C CYS A 326 -11.18 -6.33 -5.10
N PRO A 327 -12.41 -5.79 -4.98
CA PRO A 327 -12.64 -4.35 -5.02
C PRO A 327 -11.83 -3.63 -3.94
N ILE A 328 -11.20 -2.51 -4.32
CA ILE A 328 -10.38 -1.68 -3.44
C ILE A 328 -10.95 -0.27 -3.38
N ALA A 329 -11.11 0.25 -2.17
CA ALA A 329 -11.41 1.66 -1.95
C ALA A 329 -10.77 2.12 -0.65
N GLY A 330 -10.45 3.41 -0.55
CA GLY A 330 -9.73 3.98 0.59
C GLY A 330 -8.23 3.66 0.57
N THR A 331 -7.42 4.69 0.73
CA THR A 331 -5.95 4.59 0.78
C THR A 331 -5.41 5.58 1.79
N VAL A 332 -4.49 5.12 2.65
CA VAL A 332 -3.67 6.00 3.50
C VAL A 332 -2.19 5.67 3.32
N SER A 333 -1.32 6.64 3.60
CA SER A 333 0.12 6.39 3.63
C SER A 333 0.50 5.54 4.85
N ARG A 334 1.57 4.77 4.74
CA ARG A 334 2.22 4.14 5.90
C ARG A 334 2.71 5.22 6.87
N GLY A 335 2.63 4.91 8.16
CA GLY A 335 3.30 5.64 9.22
C GLY A 335 4.81 5.44 9.18
N ASN A 336 5.53 6.24 9.97
CA ASN A 336 6.98 6.11 10.13
C ASN A 336 7.36 4.96 11.08
N ASP A 337 6.40 4.47 11.86
CA ASP A 337 6.54 3.42 12.86
C ASP A 337 5.21 2.69 13.08
N ALA A 338 5.21 1.67 13.95
CA ALA A 338 4.04 0.85 14.23
C ALA A 338 2.87 1.62 14.87
N LEU A 339 3.15 2.66 15.67
CA LEU A 339 2.11 3.45 16.34
C LEU A 339 1.41 4.38 15.35
N SER A 340 2.18 5.05 14.50
CA SER A 340 1.65 5.88 13.43
C SER A 340 0.95 5.04 12.36
N ASP A 341 1.42 3.83 12.05
CA ASP A 341 0.68 2.87 11.20
C ASP A 341 -0.69 2.52 11.82
N ALA A 342 -0.76 2.26 13.12
CA ALA A 342 -2.03 1.98 13.80
C ALA A 342 -3.01 3.17 13.74
N ASP A 343 -2.50 4.40 13.92
CA ASP A 343 -3.28 5.63 13.74
C ASP A 343 -3.81 5.77 12.30
N GLN A 344 -2.99 5.48 11.29
CA GLN A 344 -3.41 5.53 9.88
C GLN A 344 -4.46 4.47 9.56
N ILE A 345 -4.30 3.23 10.06
CA ILE A 345 -5.29 2.15 9.90
C ILE A 345 -6.62 2.56 10.53
N LEU A 346 -6.60 3.11 11.75
CA LEU A 346 -7.82 3.56 12.41
C LEU A 346 -8.49 4.70 11.63
N LYS A 347 -7.70 5.63 11.08
CA LYS A 347 -8.21 6.69 10.20
C LYS A 347 -8.86 6.13 8.94
N LEU A 348 -8.25 5.13 8.31
CA LEU A 348 -8.79 4.46 7.12
C LEU A 348 -10.11 3.74 7.45
N LEU A 349 -10.14 3.00 8.57
CA LEU A 349 -11.32 2.24 9.01
C LEU A 349 -12.47 3.13 9.52
N SER A 350 -12.17 4.32 10.04
CA SER A 350 -13.17 5.29 10.48
C SER A 350 -13.66 6.23 9.38
N SER A 351 -13.12 6.13 8.15
CA SER A 351 -13.57 6.95 7.02
C SER A 351 -14.96 6.51 6.53
N GLU A 352 -15.98 7.35 6.76
CA GLU A 352 -17.33 7.14 6.25
C GLU A 352 -17.38 7.18 4.72
N LYS A 353 -16.63 8.09 4.09
CA LYS A 353 -16.48 8.15 2.61
C LYS A 353 -15.96 6.82 2.08
N GLY A 354 -14.85 6.33 2.64
CA GLY A 354 -14.21 5.10 2.18
C GLY A 354 -15.08 3.85 2.38
N ASP A 355 -15.85 3.79 3.48
CA ASP A 355 -16.83 2.70 3.71
C ASP A 355 -17.97 2.73 2.69
N SER A 356 -18.50 3.92 2.39
CA SER A 356 -19.57 4.10 1.38
C SER A 356 -19.11 3.70 -0.02
N GLU A 357 -17.93 4.17 -0.44
CA GLU A 357 -17.29 3.84 -1.72
C GLU A 357 -17.10 2.32 -1.88
N LEU A 358 -16.47 1.68 -0.89
CA LEU A 358 -16.21 0.24 -0.97
C LEU A 358 -17.51 -0.57 -0.98
N THR A 359 -18.53 -0.11 -0.26
CA THR A 359 -19.84 -0.78 -0.21
C THR A 359 -20.50 -0.79 -1.59
N MET A 360 -20.53 0.34 -2.30
CA MET A 360 -21.11 0.41 -3.63
C MET A 360 -20.33 -0.44 -4.64
N CYS A 361 -19.00 -0.37 -4.60
CA CYS A 361 -18.14 -1.24 -5.42
C CYS A 361 -18.45 -2.73 -5.20
N THR A 362 -18.60 -3.14 -3.93
CA THR A 362 -18.87 -4.52 -3.55
C THR A 362 -20.27 -4.97 -3.95
N ASP A 363 -21.29 -4.12 -3.80
CA ASP A 363 -22.66 -4.48 -4.18
C ASP A 363 -22.83 -4.64 -5.69
N VAL A 364 -22.17 -3.79 -6.49
CA VAL A 364 -22.17 -3.95 -7.95
C VAL A 364 -21.39 -5.19 -8.36
N ASP A 365 -20.24 -5.47 -7.74
CA ASP A 365 -19.48 -6.69 -7.99
C ASP A 365 -20.30 -7.96 -7.68
N ARG A 366 -21.05 -7.97 -6.56
CA ARG A 366 -22.00 -9.04 -6.23
C ARG A 366 -23.11 -9.17 -7.27
N ASN A 367 -23.62 -8.04 -7.77
CA ASN A 367 -24.63 -8.02 -8.85
C ASN A 367 -24.07 -8.66 -10.13
N ASP A 368 -22.85 -8.29 -10.55
CA ASP A 368 -22.21 -8.82 -11.74
C ASP A 368 -22.02 -10.34 -11.66
N LYS A 369 -21.54 -10.84 -10.50
CA LYS A 369 -21.43 -12.29 -10.25
C LYS A 369 -22.78 -12.99 -10.25
N SER A 370 -23.81 -12.37 -9.65
CA SER A 370 -25.14 -12.98 -9.52
C SER A 370 -25.77 -13.31 -10.89
N ARG A 371 -25.39 -12.56 -11.94
CA ARG A 371 -25.81 -12.82 -13.31
C ARG A 371 -25.35 -14.18 -13.84
N ILE A 372 -24.18 -14.68 -13.44
CA ILE A 372 -23.50 -15.83 -14.05
C ILE A 372 -23.17 -16.96 -13.06
N CYS A 373 -23.33 -16.72 -11.76
CA CYS A 373 -23.05 -17.69 -10.71
C CYS A 373 -24.29 -18.52 -10.34
N VAL A 374 -24.05 -19.67 -9.72
CA VAL A 374 -25.07 -20.49 -9.08
C VAL A 374 -25.76 -19.65 -7.99
N PRO A 375 -27.11 -19.57 -7.96
CA PRO A 375 -27.82 -18.81 -6.94
C PRO A 375 -27.38 -19.19 -5.52
N GLY A 376 -27.08 -18.18 -4.70
CA GLY A 376 -26.59 -18.37 -3.32
C GLY A 376 -25.09 -18.68 -3.18
N SER A 377 -24.34 -18.83 -4.27
CA SER A 377 -22.89 -19.09 -4.21
C SER A 377 -22.02 -17.83 -4.04
N VAL A 378 -22.56 -16.65 -4.38
CA VAL A 378 -21.85 -15.37 -4.29
C VAL A 378 -21.68 -14.97 -2.82
N ARG A 379 -20.44 -14.86 -2.36
CA ARG A 379 -20.09 -14.61 -0.96
C ARG A 379 -19.02 -13.54 -0.84
N VAL A 380 -19.21 -12.62 0.10
CA VAL A 380 -18.14 -11.70 0.56
C VAL A 380 -17.37 -12.45 1.64
N ILE A 381 -16.16 -12.91 1.31
CA ILE A 381 -15.31 -13.69 2.21
C ILE A 381 -14.27 -12.85 2.95
N GLY A 382 -14.08 -11.60 2.51
CA GLY A 382 -13.34 -10.57 3.22
C GLY A 382 -14.03 -9.23 3.06
N ARG A 383 -14.19 -8.47 4.15
CA ARG A 383 -14.74 -7.10 4.12
C ARG A 383 -13.84 -6.14 4.86
N ARG A 384 -13.53 -5.00 4.23
CA ARG A 384 -12.65 -3.94 4.71
C ARG A 384 -11.35 -4.48 5.28
N GLN A 385 -10.80 -5.51 4.64
CA GLN A 385 -9.55 -6.11 5.07
C GLN A 385 -8.42 -5.12 4.82
N ILE A 386 -7.54 -5.00 5.81
CA ILE A 386 -6.37 -4.14 5.72
C ILE A 386 -5.29 -4.87 4.94
N GLU A 387 -4.93 -4.31 3.80
CA GLU A 387 -3.74 -4.71 3.03
C GLU A 387 -2.67 -3.65 3.19
N MET A 388 -1.58 -4.01 3.87
CA MET A 388 -0.41 -3.15 4.04
C MET A 388 0.59 -3.40 2.93
N TYR A 389 0.97 -2.34 2.23
CA TYR A 389 2.05 -2.29 1.26
C TYR A 389 3.23 -1.49 1.83
N SER A 390 4.34 -1.41 1.10
CA SER A 390 5.56 -0.73 1.55
C SER A 390 5.34 0.76 1.89
N ARG A 391 4.44 1.44 1.17
CA ARG A 391 4.18 2.89 1.32
C ARG A 391 2.73 3.27 1.61
N VAL A 392 1.79 2.37 1.35
CA VAL A 392 0.36 2.64 1.48
C VAL A 392 -0.37 1.50 2.17
N ILE A 393 -1.56 1.79 2.66
CA ILE A 393 -2.49 0.84 3.27
C ILE A 393 -3.83 0.99 2.56
N HIS A 394 -4.42 -0.14 2.14
CA HIS A 394 -5.70 -0.20 1.43
C HIS A 394 -6.75 -0.96 2.26
N THR A 395 -8.01 -0.59 2.08
CA THR A 395 -9.14 -1.44 2.46
C THR A 395 -9.63 -2.21 1.24
N VAL A 396 -9.78 -3.52 1.40
CA VAL A 396 -10.10 -4.45 0.31
C VAL A 396 -11.25 -5.35 0.71
N ASP A 397 -12.24 -5.49 -0.16
CA ASP A 397 -13.26 -6.55 -0.07
C ASP A 397 -12.85 -7.71 -0.98
N HIS A 398 -13.23 -8.93 -0.63
CA HIS A 398 -12.94 -10.13 -1.42
C HIS A 398 -14.21 -10.92 -1.62
N VAL A 399 -14.61 -11.00 -2.88
CA VAL A 399 -15.88 -11.58 -3.28
C VAL A 399 -15.61 -12.79 -4.17
N GLU A 400 -16.22 -13.92 -3.83
CA GLU A 400 -16.15 -15.14 -4.63
C GLU A 400 -17.54 -15.60 -5.09
N GLY A 401 -17.57 -16.39 -6.16
CA GLY A 401 -18.78 -17.05 -6.66
C GLY A 401 -18.44 -18.35 -7.40
N ILE A 402 -19.44 -19.20 -7.58
CA ILE A 402 -19.32 -20.44 -8.36
C ILE A 402 -20.09 -20.24 -9.67
N LEU A 403 -19.41 -20.32 -10.81
CA LEU A 403 -20.02 -20.21 -12.13
C LEU A 403 -21.09 -21.29 -12.35
N ARG A 404 -22.18 -20.94 -13.04
CA ARG A 404 -23.11 -21.96 -13.54
C ARG A 404 -22.46 -22.76 -14.68
N PRO A 405 -22.83 -24.03 -14.89
CA PRO A 405 -22.16 -24.92 -15.84
C PRO A 405 -22.12 -24.41 -17.29
N GLU A 406 -23.06 -23.54 -17.66
CA GLU A 406 -23.14 -22.94 -19.00
C GLU A 406 -22.27 -21.69 -19.19
N TYR A 407 -21.51 -21.24 -18.19
CA TYR A 407 -20.61 -20.08 -18.26
C TYR A 407 -19.15 -20.46 -18.07
N ASP A 408 -18.27 -19.64 -18.64
CA ASP A 408 -16.82 -19.76 -18.58
C ASP A 408 -16.18 -18.52 -17.92
N ALA A 409 -14.85 -18.56 -17.72
CA ALA A 409 -14.12 -17.43 -17.14
C ALA A 409 -14.22 -16.14 -17.98
N LEU A 410 -14.46 -16.24 -19.30
CA LEU A 410 -14.69 -15.06 -20.13
C LEU A 410 -16.07 -14.45 -19.90
N ASP A 411 -17.08 -15.25 -19.54
CA ASP A 411 -18.35 -14.70 -19.06
C ASP A 411 -18.16 -13.92 -17.76
N ALA A 412 -17.30 -14.42 -16.87
CA ALA A 412 -16.92 -13.69 -15.65
C ALA A 412 -16.23 -12.37 -15.98
N PHE A 413 -15.24 -12.39 -16.87
CA PHE A 413 -14.58 -11.18 -17.34
C PHE A 413 -15.59 -10.13 -17.85
N LEU A 414 -16.45 -10.54 -18.79
CA LEU A 414 -17.41 -9.66 -19.47
C LEU A 414 -18.54 -9.16 -18.57
N ALA A 415 -19.01 -9.97 -17.61
CA ALA A 415 -20.02 -9.54 -16.66
C ALA A 415 -19.50 -8.40 -15.76
N HIS A 416 -18.22 -8.44 -15.41
CA HIS A 416 -17.59 -7.43 -14.56
C HIS A 416 -17.08 -6.22 -15.35
N THR A 417 -16.97 -6.30 -16.68
CA THR A 417 -16.42 -5.20 -17.49
C THR A 417 -17.27 -3.91 -17.41
N TRP A 418 -16.74 -2.77 -16.96
CA TRP A 418 -15.55 -2.63 -16.08
C TRP A 418 -15.96 -2.45 -14.62
N ALA A 419 -14.99 -2.63 -13.72
CA ALA A 419 -15.20 -2.49 -12.29
C ALA A 419 -15.64 -1.05 -11.93
N VAL A 420 -16.41 -0.93 -10.87
CA VAL A 420 -16.90 0.37 -10.37
C VAL A 420 -15.74 1.27 -9.96
N THR A 421 -14.68 0.69 -9.39
CA THR A 421 -13.42 1.35 -8.99
C THR A 421 -12.72 2.13 -10.10
N VAL A 422 -13.11 1.92 -11.36
CA VAL A 422 -12.59 2.65 -12.53
C VAL A 422 -13.69 3.26 -13.39
N THR A 423 -14.97 3.02 -13.08
CA THR A 423 -16.10 3.57 -13.83
C THR A 423 -17.01 4.38 -12.92
N GLY A 424 -17.82 3.70 -12.12
CA GLY A 424 -18.80 4.26 -11.22
C GLY A 424 -20.08 3.43 -11.18
N ALA A 425 -21.09 3.94 -10.49
CA ALA A 425 -22.40 3.33 -10.33
C ALA A 425 -23.52 4.36 -10.53
N PRO A 426 -24.57 4.05 -11.32
CA PRO A 426 -24.74 2.87 -12.19
C PRO A 426 -23.73 2.85 -13.36
N LYS A 427 -23.13 1.68 -13.66
CA LYS A 427 -21.98 1.56 -14.59
C LYS A 427 -22.16 2.26 -15.94
N ILE A 428 -23.26 2.00 -16.64
CA ILE A 428 -23.49 2.54 -17.98
C ILE A 428 -23.58 4.08 -17.94
N TRP A 429 -24.25 4.62 -16.92
CA TRP A 429 -24.37 6.07 -16.73
C TRP A 429 -23.04 6.71 -16.36
N ALA A 430 -22.25 6.05 -15.52
CA ALA A 430 -20.90 6.48 -15.16
C ALA A 430 -19.97 6.49 -16.39
N MET A 431 -20.01 5.45 -17.23
CA MET A 431 -19.23 5.41 -18.48
C MET A 431 -19.65 6.50 -19.47
N ARG A 432 -20.95 6.81 -19.59
CA ARG A 432 -21.44 7.94 -20.40
C ARG A 432 -20.94 9.28 -19.87
N PHE A 433 -21.02 9.49 -18.56
CA PHE A 433 -20.48 10.69 -17.94
C PHE A 433 -18.98 10.84 -18.22
N ILE A 434 -18.21 9.76 -18.07
CA ILE A 434 -16.77 9.72 -18.37
C ILE A 434 -16.51 10.13 -19.82
N GLU A 435 -17.18 9.51 -20.78
CA GLU A 435 -17.04 9.82 -22.20
C GLU A 435 -17.40 11.27 -22.54
N GLU A 436 -18.37 11.86 -21.84
CA GLU A 436 -18.83 13.23 -22.05
C GLU A 436 -17.97 14.30 -21.38
N ASN A 437 -17.29 13.98 -20.27
CA ASN A 437 -16.66 14.98 -19.39
C ASN A 437 -15.14 14.81 -19.25
N GLU A 438 -14.55 13.70 -19.69
CA GLU A 438 -13.10 13.58 -19.83
C GLU A 438 -12.59 14.31 -21.09
N ARG A 439 -11.33 14.76 -21.10
CA ARG A 439 -10.72 15.45 -22.25
C ARG A 439 -10.07 14.48 -23.26
N SER A 440 -9.83 13.24 -22.87
CA SER A 440 -9.21 12.21 -23.71
C SER A 440 -9.74 10.81 -23.41
N TYR A 441 -9.68 9.96 -24.43
CA TYR A 441 -10.01 8.53 -24.32
C TYR A 441 -9.01 7.81 -23.42
N ARG A 442 -9.42 6.68 -22.81
CA ARG A 442 -8.64 6.01 -21.76
C ARG A 442 -7.60 5.03 -22.27
N SER A 443 -7.71 4.60 -23.51
CA SER A 443 -6.85 3.57 -24.11
C SER A 443 -6.83 2.31 -23.23
N TRP A 444 -5.73 2.04 -22.52
CA TRP A 444 -5.60 0.90 -21.62
C TRP A 444 -6.10 1.15 -20.19
N TYR A 445 -6.16 2.41 -19.73
CA TYR A 445 -6.51 2.75 -18.34
C TYR A 445 -7.93 2.31 -17.97
N GLY A 446 -8.07 1.60 -16.86
CA GLY A 446 -9.36 1.03 -16.42
C GLY A 446 -9.80 -0.22 -17.19
N GLY A 447 -8.98 -0.70 -18.15
CA GLY A 447 -9.11 -2.02 -18.73
C GLY A 447 -8.48 -3.09 -17.84
N ALA A 448 -7.91 -4.14 -18.44
CA ALA A 448 -7.23 -5.21 -17.71
C ALA A 448 -5.92 -5.67 -18.35
N ILE A 449 -5.08 -6.31 -17.54
CA ILE A 449 -3.85 -7.00 -17.94
C ILE A 449 -3.84 -8.41 -17.35
N GLY A 450 -3.25 -9.37 -18.05
CA GLY A 450 -3.11 -10.73 -17.54
C GLY A 450 -3.18 -11.78 -18.62
N PHE A 451 -3.77 -12.93 -18.30
CA PHE A 451 -3.81 -14.08 -19.19
C PHE A 451 -5.11 -14.89 -19.14
N LEU A 452 -5.37 -15.58 -20.25
CA LEU A 452 -6.44 -16.54 -20.47
C LEU A 452 -5.79 -17.91 -20.75
N GLY A 453 -5.95 -18.87 -19.85
CA GLY A 453 -5.40 -20.22 -20.00
C GLY A 453 -6.22 -21.09 -20.95
N PHE A 454 -5.56 -22.00 -21.65
CA PHE A 454 -6.24 -23.03 -22.45
C PHE A 454 -6.82 -24.18 -21.62
N ASP A 455 -6.54 -24.20 -20.31
CA ASP A 455 -7.23 -25.03 -19.32
C ASP A 455 -8.57 -24.40 -18.86
N GLY A 456 -8.91 -23.21 -19.35
CA GLY A 456 -10.11 -22.45 -18.99
C GLY A 456 -9.94 -21.49 -17.81
N ASN A 457 -8.76 -21.47 -17.18
CA ASN A 457 -8.46 -20.54 -16.10
C ASN A 457 -8.16 -19.14 -16.62
N MET A 458 -8.24 -18.15 -15.74
CA MET A 458 -7.93 -16.75 -16.07
C MET A 458 -7.39 -16.04 -14.84
N ASN A 459 -6.42 -15.16 -15.05
CA ASN A 459 -5.92 -14.30 -13.98
C ASN A 459 -5.64 -12.90 -14.53
N THR A 460 -6.42 -11.92 -14.08
CA THR A 460 -6.35 -10.54 -14.57
C THR A 460 -6.37 -9.51 -13.45
N GLY A 461 -5.55 -8.48 -13.61
CA GLY A 461 -5.57 -7.27 -12.79
C GLY A 461 -6.10 -6.09 -13.59
N LEU A 462 -6.66 -5.08 -12.92
CA LEU A 462 -7.06 -3.85 -13.61
C LEU A 462 -5.84 -3.10 -14.11
N THR A 463 -5.96 -2.41 -15.25
CA THR A 463 -4.91 -1.51 -15.75
C THR A 463 -4.98 -0.17 -15.00
N LEU A 464 -4.62 -0.23 -13.73
CA LEU A 464 -4.41 0.89 -12.83
C LEU A 464 -2.93 1.01 -12.53
N ARG A 465 -2.50 2.18 -12.03
CA ARG A 465 -1.11 2.34 -11.55
C ARG A 465 -0.10 1.86 -12.60
N THR A 466 -0.37 2.24 -13.85
CA THR A 466 0.30 1.76 -15.07
C THR A 466 0.72 2.95 -15.90
N ILE A 467 1.96 2.90 -16.37
CA ILE A 467 2.58 3.86 -17.28
C ILE A 467 2.41 3.29 -18.69
N ARG A 468 1.73 4.03 -19.57
CA ARG A 468 1.75 3.75 -21.00
C ARG A 468 2.88 4.54 -21.63
N ILE A 469 3.84 3.87 -22.26
CA ILE A 469 4.94 4.55 -22.95
C ILE A 469 4.71 4.41 -24.45
N LYS A 470 4.49 5.52 -25.17
CA LYS A 470 4.31 5.53 -26.62
C LYS A 470 5.25 6.54 -27.27
N ASP A 471 6.03 6.10 -28.24
CA ASP A 471 7.02 6.93 -28.94
C ASP A 471 7.97 7.71 -28.00
N GLY A 472 8.33 7.08 -26.88
CA GLY A 472 9.23 7.66 -25.88
C GLY A 472 8.57 8.67 -24.92
N ILE A 473 7.24 8.82 -24.97
CA ILE A 473 6.45 9.64 -24.04
C ILE A 473 5.72 8.70 -23.08
N ALA A 474 5.92 8.91 -21.79
CA ALA A 474 5.19 8.21 -20.74
C ALA A 474 3.89 8.97 -20.41
N GLU A 475 2.78 8.25 -20.44
CA GLU A 475 1.45 8.70 -20.05
C GLU A 475 1.08 7.98 -18.74
N VAL A 476 0.84 8.78 -17.70
CA VAL A 476 0.41 8.31 -16.37
C VAL A 476 -0.99 8.84 -16.14
N ARG A 477 -2.00 7.97 -16.24
CA ARG A 477 -3.39 8.33 -15.99
C ARG A 477 -3.81 7.95 -14.57
N ALA A 478 -4.47 8.87 -13.88
CA ALA A 478 -4.96 8.67 -12.53
C ALA A 478 -6.37 9.26 -12.37
N GLY A 479 -7.24 8.52 -11.69
CA GLY A 479 -8.58 8.95 -11.33
C GLY A 479 -8.81 8.93 -9.82
N SER A 480 -9.89 9.58 -9.41
CA SER A 480 -10.39 9.55 -8.04
C SER A 480 -11.88 9.27 -8.05
N THR A 481 -12.33 8.63 -6.99
CA THR A 481 -13.72 8.22 -6.85
C THR A 481 -14.53 9.37 -6.30
N LEU A 482 -15.49 9.84 -7.10
CA LEU A 482 -16.35 10.96 -6.75
C LEU A 482 -17.65 10.45 -6.14
N LEU A 483 -17.99 11.02 -4.98
CA LEU A 483 -19.30 10.92 -4.35
C LEU A 483 -19.93 12.31 -4.26
N ILE A 484 -21.18 12.40 -3.81
CA ILE A 484 -21.85 13.70 -3.59
C ILE A 484 -21.11 14.60 -2.60
N ASP A 485 -20.38 14.01 -1.66
CA ASP A 485 -19.62 14.71 -0.61
C ASP A 485 -18.15 14.94 -0.99
N SER A 486 -17.76 14.67 -2.24
CA SER A 486 -16.39 14.90 -2.71
C SER A 486 -16.05 16.39 -2.78
N ASP A 487 -14.87 16.77 -2.29
CA ASP A 487 -14.34 18.13 -2.45
C ASP A 487 -13.50 18.25 -3.73
N PRO A 488 -13.81 19.18 -4.67
CA PRO A 488 -13.08 19.30 -5.93
C PRO A 488 -11.56 19.45 -5.79
N GLY A 489 -11.08 20.15 -4.76
CA GLY A 489 -9.64 20.37 -4.54
C GLY A 489 -8.95 19.14 -3.96
N ASP A 490 -9.63 18.39 -3.10
CA ASP A 490 -9.12 17.15 -2.51
C ASP A 490 -8.98 16.05 -3.57
N GLU A 491 -9.99 15.91 -4.43
CA GLU A 491 -10.02 14.91 -5.51
C GLU A 491 -8.91 15.15 -6.55
N GLU A 492 -8.69 16.42 -6.94
CA GLU A 492 -7.56 16.76 -7.80
C GLU A 492 -6.21 16.39 -7.14
N ARG A 493 -6.01 16.74 -5.87
CA ARG A 493 -4.79 16.37 -5.13
C ARG A 493 -4.60 14.86 -5.05
N GLU A 494 -5.68 14.10 -4.90
CA GLU A 494 -5.62 12.64 -4.87
C GLU A 494 -5.11 12.06 -6.21
N THR A 495 -5.63 12.55 -7.34
CA THR A 495 -5.14 12.12 -8.66
C THR A 495 -3.66 12.46 -8.90
N GLU A 496 -3.22 13.66 -8.48
CA GLU A 496 -1.82 14.08 -8.55
C GLU A 496 -0.91 13.18 -7.70
N LEU A 497 -1.33 12.87 -6.46
CA LEU A 497 -0.58 11.97 -5.57
C LEU A 497 -0.48 10.55 -6.14
N LYS A 498 -1.58 10.01 -6.69
CA LYS A 498 -1.59 8.69 -7.34
C LYS A 498 -0.63 8.65 -8.55
N ALA A 499 -0.57 9.72 -9.34
CA ALA A 499 0.32 9.81 -10.50
C ALA A 499 1.79 10.02 -10.12
N MET A 500 2.06 10.82 -9.08
CA MET A 500 3.42 11.22 -8.68
C MET A 500 4.34 10.03 -8.40
N ALA A 501 3.81 8.96 -7.80
CA ALA A 501 4.59 7.74 -7.52
C ALA A 501 5.19 7.10 -8.79
N PHE A 502 4.50 7.22 -9.92
CA PHE A 502 4.92 6.67 -11.22
C PHE A 502 5.80 7.67 -11.97
N ILE A 503 5.48 8.96 -11.88
CA ILE A 503 6.33 10.05 -12.40
C ILE A 503 7.71 10.01 -11.74
N ASP A 504 7.78 9.77 -10.43
CA ASP A 504 9.06 9.61 -9.71
C ASP A 504 9.85 8.37 -10.15
N ALA A 505 9.18 7.28 -10.55
CA ALA A 505 9.85 6.11 -11.11
C ALA A 505 10.45 6.39 -12.50
N ILE A 506 9.79 7.24 -13.30
CA ILE A 506 10.30 7.72 -14.58
C ILE A 506 11.51 8.64 -14.37
N ARG A 507 11.42 9.60 -13.45
CA ARG A 507 12.43 10.67 -13.28
C ARG A 507 13.67 10.27 -12.47
N ARG A 508 13.54 9.40 -11.45
CA ARG A 508 14.61 9.16 -10.47
C ARG A 508 15.29 7.80 -10.66
N PRO A 509 16.60 7.75 -10.95
CA PRO A 509 17.38 6.52 -11.00
C PRO A 509 17.37 5.74 -9.67
N ARG A 510 17.68 4.44 -9.74
CA ARG A 510 17.87 3.57 -8.57
C ARG A 510 18.90 4.16 -7.58
N GLY A 511 18.66 3.99 -6.28
CA GLY A 511 19.59 4.43 -5.21
C GLY A 511 19.56 5.92 -4.84
N SER A 512 18.71 6.74 -5.46
CA SER A 512 18.59 8.18 -5.16
C SER A 512 17.59 8.52 -4.03
N GLY A 513 16.95 7.51 -3.44
CA GLY A 513 16.13 7.65 -2.24
C GLY A 513 16.98 7.48 -1.00
N GLY A 514 17.46 8.58 -0.44
CA GLY A 514 17.97 8.57 0.92
C GLY A 514 16.82 8.23 1.85
N ASP A 515 16.85 7.03 2.43
CA ASP A 515 16.17 6.78 3.69
C ASP A 515 16.80 7.74 4.70
N SER A 516 16.21 8.93 4.84
CA SER A 516 16.34 9.70 6.06
C SER A 516 15.57 8.92 7.12
N GLN A 517 16.15 7.81 7.58
CA GLN A 517 15.86 7.33 8.91
C GLN A 517 16.19 8.51 9.81
N HIS A 518 15.15 9.18 10.29
CA HIS A 518 15.24 10.01 11.47
C HIS A 518 15.55 9.06 12.63
N THR A 519 16.79 8.57 12.69
CA THR A 519 17.45 8.34 13.96
C THR A 519 17.55 9.74 14.55
N GLY A 520 16.52 10.15 15.30
CA GLY A 520 16.65 11.30 16.19
C GLY A 520 17.92 11.04 16.98
N SER A 521 18.96 11.84 16.72
CA SER A 521 20.21 11.72 17.44
C SER A 521 19.85 11.80 18.91
N ALA A 522 20.10 10.74 19.67
CA ALA A 522 19.97 10.78 21.11
C ALA A 522 20.77 12.00 21.58
N GLU A 523 20.06 13.03 22.04
CA GLU A 523 20.72 14.19 22.60
C GLU A 523 21.40 13.67 23.87
N ASN A 524 22.72 13.76 23.92
CA ASN A 524 23.53 13.21 25.02
C ASN A 524 23.42 14.08 26.29
N SER A 525 22.19 14.44 26.68
CA SER A 525 21.88 15.42 27.73
C SER A 525 22.32 14.96 29.12
N GLY A 526 22.37 13.65 29.36
CA GLY A 526 22.85 13.01 30.57
C GLY A 526 24.29 12.50 30.49
N ALA A 527 25.01 12.77 29.40
CA ALA A 527 26.38 12.27 29.23
C ALA A 527 27.30 12.70 30.39
N GLY A 528 27.93 11.71 31.04
CA GLY A 528 28.81 11.92 32.18
C GLY A 528 28.10 12.16 33.51
N LYS A 529 26.75 12.12 33.55
CA LYS A 529 25.95 12.19 34.77
C LYS A 529 25.60 10.78 35.27
N ARG A 530 25.47 10.65 36.58
CA ARG A 530 25.10 9.42 37.29
C ARG A 530 23.71 9.56 37.93
N VAL A 531 22.80 8.62 37.67
CA VAL A 531 21.44 8.64 38.19
C VAL A 531 21.24 7.50 39.17
N PHE A 532 20.80 7.84 40.38
CA PHE A 532 20.38 6.88 41.39
C PHE A 532 18.86 6.69 41.29
N LEU A 533 18.43 5.61 40.63
CA LEU A 533 17.03 5.29 40.42
C LEU A 533 16.52 4.37 41.54
N VAL A 534 15.57 4.84 42.34
CA VAL A 534 14.93 4.05 43.40
C VAL A 534 13.72 3.33 42.82
N ASP A 535 13.77 2.00 42.79
CA ASP A 535 12.70 1.10 42.32
C ASP A 535 11.72 0.77 43.46
N TYR A 536 10.47 1.23 43.33
CA TYR A 536 9.38 0.94 44.27
C TYR A 536 8.51 -0.25 43.82
N GLU A 537 9.16 -1.25 43.22
CA GLU A 537 8.54 -2.50 42.76
C GLU A 537 7.56 -2.32 41.60
N ASP A 538 7.81 -1.31 40.76
CA ASP A 538 7.03 -1.08 39.55
C ASP A 538 7.56 -1.92 38.39
N SER A 539 6.64 -2.55 37.66
CA SER A 539 7.01 -3.42 36.53
C SER A 539 7.59 -2.66 35.32
N PHE A 540 7.47 -1.32 35.29
CA PHE A 540 7.94 -0.45 34.21
C PHE A 540 9.28 0.25 34.51
N VAL A 541 9.87 0.05 35.70
CA VAL A 541 11.09 0.77 36.13
C VAL A 541 12.28 0.62 35.17
N HIS A 542 12.41 -0.54 34.51
CA HIS A 542 13.50 -0.78 33.57
C HIS A 542 13.32 -0.04 32.23
N THR A 543 12.08 0.26 31.83
CA THR A 543 11.81 1.11 30.66
C THR A 543 12.22 2.56 30.97
N LEU A 544 11.93 3.06 32.17
CA LEU A 544 12.43 4.36 32.65
C LEU A 544 13.95 4.39 32.75
N ALA A 545 14.56 3.36 33.33
CA ALA A 545 16.01 3.24 33.39
C ALA A 545 16.64 3.25 31.99
N ASN A 546 15.98 2.63 31.01
CA ASN A 546 16.41 2.68 29.61
C ASN A 546 16.29 4.08 29.00
N TYR A 547 15.25 4.86 29.32
CA TYR A 547 15.15 6.25 28.86
C TYR A 547 16.27 7.12 29.43
N LEU A 548 16.58 6.95 30.72
CA LEU A 548 17.70 7.63 31.37
C LEU A 548 19.04 7.25 30.73
N ARG A 549 19.26 5.97 30.40
CA ARG A 549 20.49 5.53 29.71
C ARG A 549 20.60 6.06 28.29
N GLN A 550 19.48 6.25 27.59
CA GLN A 550 19.46 6.81 26.23
C GLN A 550 19.96 8.25 26.18
N THR A 551 19.90 9.01 27.28
CA THR A 551 20.48 10.36 27.32
C THR A 551 22.00 10.35 27.54
N GLY A 552 22.61 9.17 27.68
CA GLY A 552 24.04 8.99 27.95
C GLY A 552 24.40 8.94 29.43
N ALA A 553 23.42 8.96 30.34
CA ALA A 553 23.67 8.84 31.77
C ALA A 553 24.01 7.41 32.20
N ASP A 554 24.88 7.29 33.20
CA ASP A 554 25.04 6.04 33.94
C ASP A 554 23.90 5.92 34.98
N VAL A 555 23.31 4.73 35.11
CA VAL A 555 22.09 4.54 35.91
C VAL A 555 22.22 3.32 36.80
N MET A 556 22.31 3.58 38.11
CA MET A 556 22.20 2.56 39.16
C MET A 556 20.76 2.46 39.65
N THR A 557 20.14 1.30 39.46
CA THR A 557 18.79 1.01 39.98
C THR A 557 18.89 0.26 41.29
N VAL A 558 18.26 0.78 42.35
CA VAL A 558 18.24 0.19 43.69
C VAL A 558 16.80 -0.02 44.12
N ARG A 559 16.47 -1.25 44.48
CA ARG A 559 15.14 -1.60 44.99
C ARG A 559 14.94 -1.06 46.40
N THR A 560 13.72 -0.63 46.70
CA THR A 560 13.28 -0.24 48.04
C THR A 560 13.42 -1.37 49.07
N GLY A 561 13.23 -1.06 50.37
CA GLY A 561 13.34 -2.00 51.48
C GLY A 561 14.77 -2.13 52.07
N ILE A 562 15.66 -1.19 51.77
CA ILE A 562 17.00 -1.11 52.36
C ILE A 562 17.05 -0.10 53.52
N SER A 563 17.92 -0.31 54.51
CA SER A 563 18.06 0.61 55.64
C SER A 563 18.60 1.98 55.22
N ARG A 564 18.28 3.05 55.98
CA ARG A 564 18.83 4.41 55.78
C ARG A 564 20.35 4.38 55.61
N SER A 565 21.04 3.67 56.50
CA SER A 565 22.51 3.53 56.48
C SER A 565 23.02 2.93 55.17
N ARG A 566 22.34 1.92 54.62
CA ARG A 566 22.74 1.27 53.38
C ARG A 566 22.43 2.14 52.17
N LEU A 567 21.29 2.83 52.17
CA LEU A 567 20.93 3.80 51.13
C LEU A 567 21.97 4.92 51.04
N THR A 568 22.31 5.51 52.19
CA THR A 568 23.37 6.52 52.35
C THR A 568 24.71 6.01 51.83
N GLU A 569 25.14 4.81 52.25
CA GLU A 569 26.40 4.20 51.79
C GLU A 569 26.44 4.02 50.26
N LEU A 570 25.35 3.53 49.66
CA LEU A 570 25.26 3.34 48.21
C LEU A 570 25.29 4.67 47.46
N MET A 571 24.56 5.68 47.94
CA MET A 571 24.58 7.03 47.35
C MET A 571 25.96 7.67 47.46
N ASP A 572 26.64 7.55 48.60
CA ASP A 572 27.98 8.13 48.78
C ASP A 572 29.03 7.43 47.91
N ALA A 573 28.95 6.10 47.80
CA ALA A 573 29.85 5.32 46.95
C ALA A 573 29.60 5.58 45.45
N TYR A 574 28.34 5.72 45.05
CA TYR A 574 27.97 5.94 43.66
C TYR A 574 28.10 7.41 43.24
N ALA A 575 27.98 8.35 44.19
CA ALA A 575 28.01 9.80 44.01
C ALA A 575 27.11 10.31 42.85
N PRO A 576 25.78 10.11 42.94
CA PRO A 576 24.86 10.49 41.87
C PRO A 576 24.74 12.00 41.68
N ASP A 577 24.39 12.41 40.47
CA ASP A 577 24.02 13.79 40.11
C ASP A 577 22.49 14.02 40.14
N LEU A 578 21.70 12.94 40.19
CA LEU A 578 20.24 12.95 40.20
C LEU A 578 19.70 11.75 40.98
N VAL A 579 18.74 11.99 41.86
CA VAL A 579 17.91 10.93 42.46
C VAL A 579 16.59 10.86 41.71
N PHE A 580 16.28 9.68 41.16
CA PHE A 580 15.08 9.44 40.39
C PHE A 580 14.16 8.50 41.16
N LEU A 581 12.95 8.97 41.48
CA LEU A 581 11.94 8.22 42.22
C LEU A 581 11.00 7.58 41.22
N SER A 582 11.04 6.26 41.11
CA SER A 582 10.21 5.52 40.15
C SER A 582 8.72 5.54 40.54
N PRO A 583 7.83 5.05 39.66
CA PRO A 583 6.49 4.64 40.03
C PRO A 583 6.48 3.47 41.02
N GLY A 584 5.30 3.11 41.51
CA GLY A 584 5.08 1.96 42.37
C GLY A 584 3.59 1.77 42.68
N PRO A 585 3.19 0.60 43.20
CA PRO A 585 1.83 0.38 43.68
C PRO A 585 1.60 1.09 45.03
N GLY A 586 0.43 0.89 45.64
CA GLY A 586 0.20 1.33 47.03
C GLY A 586 0.23 2.85 47.24
N GLN A 587 0.65 3.26 48.44
CA GLN A 587 0.84 4.64 48.86
C GLN A 587 2.33 4.91 49.13
N PRO A 588 2.79 6.18 49.12
CA PRO A 588 4.21 6.49 49.33
C PRO A 588 4.77 5.98 50.67
N SER A 589 3.92 5.85 51.69
CA SER A 589 4.28 5.31 53.00
C SER A 589 4.56 3.80 53.00
N ASP A 590 4.02 3.03 52.06
CA ASP A 590 4.28 1.58 51.95
C ASP A 590 5.75 1.29 51.60
N PHE A 591 6.45 2.27 51.04
CA PHE A 591 7.81 2.15 50.51
C PHE A 591 8.81 3.12 51.15
N ASP A 592 8.40 3.83 52.20
CA ASP A 592 9.19 4.88 52.85
C ASP A 592 9.81 5.86 51.83
N VAL A 593 9.03 6.35 50.85
CA VAL A 593 9.54 7.26 49.80
C VAL A 593 10.25 8.48 50.39
N ALA A 594 9.78 8.97 51.55
CA ALA A 594 10.39 10.06 52.32
C ALA A 594 11.87 9.79 52.68
N LEU A 595 12.26 8.54 52.92
CA LEU A 595 13.65 8.16 53.22
C LEU A 595 14.60 8.52 52.08
N ALA A 596 14.18 8.27 50.83
CA ALA A 596 14.97 8.58 49.64
C ALA A 596 15.04 10.09 49.38
N ILE A 597 13.93 10.80 49.61
CA ILE A 597 13.88 12.26 49.50
C ILE A 597 14.79 12.92 50.53
N ASP A 598 14.72 12.50 51.81
CA ASP A 598 15.61 12.96 52.87
C ASP A 598 17.09 12.78 52.48
N ALA A 599 17.46 11.56 52.06
CA ALA A 599 18.83 11.23 51.72
C ALA A 599 19.37 12.06 50.54
N ALA A 600 18.51 12.40 49.58
CA ALA A 600 18.84 13.25 48.45
C ALA A 600 19.00 14.73 48.85
N LEU A 601 18.06 15.28 49.64
CA LEU A 601 18.08 16.67 50.08
C LEU A 601 19.25 16.97 51.03
N GLU A 602 19.61 16.03 51.91
CA GLU A 602 20.81 16.14 52.76
C GLU A 602 22.10 16.31 51.95
N ARG A 603 22.12 15.82 50.70
CA ARG A 603 23.23 15.93 49.74
C ARG A 603 23.02 17.01 48.69
N THR A 604 21.98 17.84 48.86
CA THR A 604 21.59 18.88 47.90
C THR A 604 21.41 18.36 46.47
N LEU A 605 20.99 17.11 46.31
CA LEU A 605 20.81 16.48 45.01
C LEU A 605 19.48 16.85 44.38
N PRO A 606 19.43 17.05 43.05
CA PRO A 606 18.20 17.09 42.28
C PRO A 606 17.34 15.84 42.48
N ILE A 607 16.02 16.02 42.49
CA ILE A 607 15.05 14.92 42.63
C ILE A 607 14.01 14.99 41.52
N PHE A 608 13.85 13.90 40.77
CA PHE A 608 12.76 13.76 39.82
C PHE A 608 11.85 12.57 40.18
N GLY A 609 10.54 12.80 40.30
CA GLY A 609 9.57 11.76 40.63
C GLY A 609 8.60 11.42 39.50
N VAL A 610 8.26 10.14 39.35
CA VAL A 610 7.22 9.67 38.43
C VAL A 610 6.15 8.91 39.20
N CYS A 611 4.88 9.25 38.98
CA CYS A 611 3.71 8.62 39.59
C CYS A 611 3.78 8.53 41.13
N LEU A 612 4.13 7.38 41.71
CA LEU A 612 4.35 7.24 43.16
C LEU A 612 5.44 8.20 43.67
N GLY A 613 6.48 8.46 42.86
CA GLY A 613 7.49 9.46 43.15
C GLY A 613 6.93 10.89 43.28
N LEU A 614 5.98 11.30 42.40
CA LEU A 614 5.28 12.58 42.55
C LEU A 614 4.44 12.60 43.83
N GLN A 615 3.72 11.51 44.09
CA GLN A 615 2.84 11.38 45.25
C GLN A 615 3.65 11.48 46.56
N GLY A 616 4.81 10.82 46.62
CA GLY A 616 5.71 10.91 47.76
C GLY A 616 6.33 12.28 47.94
N ILE A 617 6.68 12.98 46.86
CA ILE A 617 7.14 14.39 46.93
C ILE A 617 6.03 15.27 47.52
N VAL A 618 4.78 15.11 47.08
CA VAL A 618 3.64 15.88 47.59
C VAL A 618 3.44 15.63 49.09
N GLU A 619 3.41 14.37 49.53
CA GLU A 619 3.26 14.05 50.96
C GLU A 619 4.44 14.56 51.80
N TYR A 620 5.67 14.44 51.29
CA TYR A 620 6.89 14.89 51.98
C TYR A 620 6.86 16.38 52.31
N PHE A 621 6.38 17.21 51.38
CA PHE A 621 6.24 18.66 51.59
C PHE A 621 4.95 19.05 52.33
N GLY A 622 4.20 18.08 52.88
CA GLY A 622 3.00 18.33 53.69
C GLY A 622 1.71 18.49 52.88
N GLY A 623 1.72 18.11 51.60
CA GLY A 623 0.52 18.04 50.78
C GLY A 623 -0.34 16.81 51.07
N THR A 624 -1.52 16.74 50.48
CA THR A 624 -2.45 15.59 50.62
C THR A 624 -2.70 14.91 49.28
N LEU A 625 -2.87 13.59 49.29
CA LEU A 625 -3.31 12.81 48.14
C LEU A 625 -4.81 12.54 48.20
N GLY A 626 -5.48 12.68 47.07
CA GLY A 626 -6.85 12.22 46.85
C GLY A 626 -6.88 10.85 46.16
N VAL A 627 -8.05 10.22 46.15
CA VAL A 627 -8.33 9.02 45.35
C VAL A 627 -9.28 9.40 44.24
N LEU A 628 -8.93 9.10 42.99
CA LEU A 628 -9.81 9.35 41.86
C LEU A 628 -11.12 8.57 42.02
N PRO A 629 -12.28 9.17 41.72
CA PRO A 629 -13.56 8.46 41.73
C PRO A 629 -13.58 7.33 40.69
N TYR A 630 -12.78 7.47 39.63
CA TYR A 630 -12.55 6.46 38.63
C TYR A 630 -11.04 6.25 38.43
N PRO A 631 -10.48 5.06 38.74
CA PRO A 631 -9.04 4.79 38.59
C PRO A 631 -8.56 4.87 37.14
N MET A 632 -7.38 5.45 36.92
CA MET A 632 -6.79 5.63 35.59
C MET A 632 -5.63 4.66 35.41
N HIS A 633 -5.94 3.39 35.11
CA HIS A 633 -4.97 2.31 34.89
C HIS A 633 -4.89 1.95 33.41
N GLY A 634 -3.77 2.27 32.75
CA GLY A 634 -3.59 1.97 31.33
C GLY A 634 -4.41 2.86 30.41
N LYS A 635 -4.62 4.13 30.79
CA LYS A 635 -5.47 5.07 30.04
C LYS A 635 -4.69 6.28 29.55
N ALA A 636 -4.94 6.67 28.30
CA ALA A 636 -4.42 7.90 27.76
C ALA A 636 -5.26 9.10 28.24
N SER A 637 -4.62 10.25 28.45
CA SER A 637 -5.31 11.51 28.69
C SER A 637 -4.56 12.66 28.06
N ARG A 638 -5.30 13.69 27.64
CA ARG A 638 -4.72 14.95 27.20
C ARG A 638 -4.31 15.76 28.41
N VAL A 639 -3.07 16.22 28.41
CA VAL A 639 -2.49 17.08 29.45
C VAL A 639 -2.19 18.43 28.84
N THR A 640 -2.51 19.49 29.58
CA THR A 640 -2.22 20.88 29.23
C THR A 640 -1.10 21.38 30.12
N VAL A 641 -0.05 21.93 29.50
CA VAL A 641 1.01 22.65 30.20
C VAL A 641 0.47 24.00 30.63
N LEU A 642 0.57 24.28 31.92
CA LEU A 642 0.18 25.57 32.48
C LEU A 642 1.31 26.55 32.23
N ALA A 643 1.04 27.61 31.48
CA ALA A 643 2.00 28.70 31.33
C ALA A 643 2.28 29.27 32.72
N GLY A 644 3.56 29.29 33.12
CA GLY A 644 3.97 29.95 34.35
C GLY A 644 3.39 31.36 34.37
N GLN A 645 2.92 31.80 35.53
CA GLN A 645 2.79 33.23 35.80
C GLN A 645 4.18 33.84 35.62
N ALA A 646 4.47 34.27 34.39
CA ALA A 646 5.77 34.75 33.95
C ALA A 646 6.07 36.09 34.63
N GLY A 647 6.72 36.04 35.79
CA GLY A 647 7.70 37.06 36.13
C GLY A 647 8.81 37.02 35.07
N GLN A 648 9.18 38.18 34.53
CA GLN A 648 10.14 38.34 33.45
C GLN A 648 11.39 37.44 33.61
N ALA A 649 11.83 36.84 32.50
CA ALA A 649 13.01 36.00 32.39
C ALA A 649 14.23 36.68 33.04
N GLY A 650 14.89 35.98 33.98
CA GLY A 650 16.19 36.42 34.50
C GLY A 650 16.55 36.13 35.97
N GLN A 651 15.75 35.38 36.74
CA GLN A 651 16.14 35.00 38.12
C GLN A 651 16.08 33.48 38.34
N ALA A 652 17.11 32.95 39.03
CA ALA A 652 17.22 31.55 39.40
C ALA A 652 16.07 31.12 40.34
N GLY A 653 15.43 29.97 40.06
CA GLY A 653 14.28 29.45 40.81
C GLY A 653 12.90 29.74 40.20
N GLN A 654 12.73 29.60 38.88
CA GLN A 654 11.41 29.70 38.24
C GLN A 654 10.81 28.31 37.99
N ALA A 655 9.66 28.02 38.59
CA ALA A 655 8.85 26.85 38.26
C ALA A 655 8.24 26.98 36.84
N GLY A 656 8.18 25.88 36.11
CA GLY A 656 7.59 25.74 34.78
C GLY A 656 8.59 25.54 33.63
N THR A 657 9.84 25.17 33.92
CA THR A 657 10.89 25.02 32.90
C THR A 657 10.95 23.61 32.30
N LEU A 658 10.38 22.61 32.97
CA LEU A 658 10.47 21.21 32.58
C LEU A 658 9.81 20.91 31.21
N PHE A 659 8.77 21.64 30.86
CA PHE A 659 8.05 21.49 29.58
C PHE A 659 8.46 22.53 28.53
N GLU A 660 9.61 23.20 28.69
CA GLU A 660 10.11 24.12 27.67
C GLU A 660 10.32 23.39 26.33
N GLY A 661 9.75 23.95 25.25
CA GLY A 661 9.75 23.34 23.92
C GLY A 661 8.65 22.30 23.67
N PHE A 662 7.81 21.97 24.66
CA PHE A 662 6.66 21.07 24.46
C PHE A 662 5.48 21.83 23.83
N PRO A 663 4.60 21.12 23.09
CA PRO A 663 3.33 21.70 22.69
C PRO A 663 2.48 22.03 23.94
N ARG A 664 1.60 23.04 23.83
CA ARG A 664 0.72 23.46 24.93
C ARG A 664 -0.11 22.31 25.51
N SER A 665 -0.45 21.31 24.68
CA SER A 665 -1.11 20.10 25.12
C SER A 665 -0.60 18.88 24.37
N PHE A 666 -0.49 17.75 25.05
CA PHE A 666 -0.07 16.46 24.48
C PHE A 666 -0.75 15.28 25.20
N THR A 667 -0.62 14.08 24.65
CA THR A 667 -1.22 12.86 25.21
C THR A 667 -0.20 12.11 26.05
N VAL A 668 -0.63 11.60 27.22
CA VAL A 668 0.21 10.82 28.13
C VAL A 668 -0.53 9.60 28.67
N GLY A 669 0.22 8.59 29.11
CA GLY A 669 -0.30 7.40 29.80
C GLY A 669 -0.42 7.59 31.31
N ARG A 670 -1.58 7.23 31.87
CA ARG A 670 -1.87 7.23 33.31
C ARG A 670 -1.97 5.80 33.84
N TYR A 671 -1.32 5.55 34.98
CA TYR A 671 -1.41 4.32 35.78
C TYR A 671 -1.54 4.65 37.27
N HIS A 672 -2.55 5.43 37.65
CA HIS A 672 -2.71 5.88 39.03
C HIS A 672 -4.18 5.92 39.48
N SER A 673 -4.37 5.58 40.75
CA SER A 673 -5.62 5.82 41.48
C SER A 673 -5.50 7.06 42.37
N LEU A 674 -4.31 7.26 42.94
CA LEU A 674 -4.00 8.39 43.79
C LEU A 674 -3.56 9.58 42.95
N TYR A 675 -3.84 10.78 43.42
CA TYR A 675 -3.40 12.01 42.77
C TYR A 675 -3.16 13.11 43.81
N ALA A 676 -2.36 14.10 43.46
CA ALA A 676 -2.14 15.25 44.33
C ALA A 676 -3.39 16.13 44.42
N ASP A 677 -3.92 16.35 45.63
CA ASP A 677 -5.04 17.25 45.86
C ASP A 677 -4.58 18.71 45.73
N ARG A 678 -5.01 19.36 44.64
CA ARG A 678 -4.60 20.72 44.28
C ARG A 678 -4.85 21.73 45.40
N ASP A 679 -5.98 21.62 46.09
CA ASP A 679 -6.40 22.59 47.11
C ASP A 679 -5.62 22.41 48.42
N ARG A 680 -4.88 21.31 48.54
CA ARG A 680 -4.05 20.96 49.69
C ARG A 680 -2.57 20.81 49.32
N LEU A 681 -2.14 21.42 48.22
CA LEU A 681 -0.73 21.52 47.90
C LEU A 681 -0.04 22.60 48.75
N PRO A 682 1.17 22.33 49.27
CA PRO A 682 1.95 23.31 49.99
C PRO A 682 2.40 24.43 49.02
N PRO A 683 2.55 25.69 49.49
CA PRO A 683 2.81 26.84 48.62
C PRO A 683 4.16 26.77 47.89
N GLU A 684 5.08 25.90 48.32
CA GLU A 684 6.37 25.67 47.70
C GLU A 684 6.28 24.83 46.41
N LEU A 685 5.20 24.07 46.21
CA LEU A 685 4.98 23.24 45.02
C LEU A 685 4.05 23.95 44.03
N SER A 686 4.55 24.21 42.82
CA SER A 686 3.78 24.79 41.72
C SER A 686 3.28 23.71 40.78
N VAL A 687 1.99 23.73 40.44
CA VAL A 687 1.43 22.85 39.39
C VAL A 687 1.81 23.39 38.03
N THR A 688 2.47 22.56 37.21
CA THR A 688 2.98 22.94 35.89
C THR A 688 2.26 22.24 34.73
N ALA A 689 1.52 21.17 35.01
CA ALA A 689 0.65 20.53 34.03
C ALA A 689 -0.57 19.89 34.69
N GLU A 690 -1.70 19.85 33.99
CA GLU A 690 -2.94 19.23 34.44
C GLU A 690 -3.73 18.60 33.29
N THR A 691 -4.64 17.71 33.65
CA THR A 691 -5.64 17.15 32.72
C THR A 691 -6.88 18.03 32.61
N GLU A 692 -7.73 17.77 31.62
CA GLU A 692 -9.00 18.49 31.43
C GLU A 692 -9.96 18.37 32.63
N ASP A 693 -9.88 17.27 33.39
CA ASP A 693 -10.62 17.04 34.64
C ASP A 693 -9.95 17.67 35.89
N GLY A 694 -8.91 18.50 35.70
CA GLY A 694 -8.26 19.26 36.77
C GLY A 694 -7.29 18.46 37.63
N VAL A 695 -6.99 17.22 37.27
CA VAL A 695 -6.04 16.38 38.01
C VAL A 695 -4.61 16.87 37.72
N VAL A 696 -3.86 17.11 38.79
CA VAL A 696 -2.45 17.55 38.75
C VAL A 696 -1.60 16.49 38.07
N MET A 697 -0.89 16.87 37.01
CA MET A 697 -0.08 15.97 36.20
C MET A 697 1.42 16.24 36.27
N ALA A 698 1.82 17.44 36.70
CA ALA A 698 3.21 17.76 36.97
C ALA A 698 3.31 18.87 38.03
N ILE A 699 4.39 18.79 38.81
CA ILE A 699 4.74 19.77 39.82
C ILE A 699 6.22 20.12 39.74
N GLU A 700 6.55 21.35 40.12
CA GLU A 700 7.92 21.82 40.31
C GLU A 700 8.02 22.61 41.63
N HIS A 701 9.07 22.35 42.41
CA HIS A 701 9.36 23.11 43.61
C HIS A 701 9.89 24.50 43.24
N ARG A 702 9.42 25.55 43.93
CA ARG A 702 9.74 26.94 43.57
C ARG A 702 11.20 27.32 43.77
N THR A 703 11.89 26.69 44.73
CA THR A 703 13.26 27.08 45.12
C THR A 703 14.28 25.95 45.14
N MET A 704 13.85 24.71 44.94
CA MET A 704 14.72 23.52 45.03
C MET A 704 14.65 22.76 43.72
N PRO A 705 15.71 22.03 43.32
CA PRO A 705 15.74 21.25 42.10
C PRO A 705 14.91 19.95 42.25
N VAL A 706 13.62 20.11 42.55
CA VAL A 706 12.66 19.02 42.73
C VAL A 706 11.52 19.20 41.75
N ALA A 707 11.30 18.22 40.89
CA ALA A 707 10.20 18.20 39.93
C ALA A 707 9.61 16.80 39.83
N ALA A 708 8.35 16.69 39.41
CA ALA A 708 7.73 15.39 39.26
C ALA A 708 6.59 15.40 38.26
N VAL A 709 6.27 14.23 37.70
CA VAL A 709 5.11 14.00 36.85
C VAL A 709 4.25 12.84 37.37
N GLN A 710 2.93 12.95 37.23
CA GLN A 710 1.98 11.92 37.66
C GLN A 710 1.77 10.86 36.57
N PHE A 711 1.90 11.25 35.30
CA PHE A 711 1.85 10.32 34.17
C PHE A 711 3.18 9.56 34.03
N HIS A 712 3.16 8.52 33.20
CA HIS A 712 4.31 7.65 32.92
C HIS A 712 4.98 8.06 31.61
N PRO A 713 6.15 8.71 31.63
CA PRO A 713 6.89 9.11 30.42
C PRO A 713 7.27 7.92 29.53
N GLU A 714 7.54 6.77 30.15
CA GLU A 714 7.97 5.52 29.51
C GLU A 714 6.83 4.72 28.87
N SER A 715 5.58 5.09 29.14
CA SER A 715 4.42 4.37 28.65
C SER A 715 4.29 4.43 27.13
N ILE A 716 3.81 3.34 26.52
CA ILE A 716 3.46 3.30 25.10
C ILE A 716 2.47 4.41 24.71
N MET A 717 1.62 4.84 25.64
CA MET A 717 0.65 5.93 25.43
C MET A 717 1.28 7.33 25.43
N THR A 718 2.54 7.46 25.88
CA THR A 718 3.33 8.70 25.91
C THR A 718 4.44 8.70 24.83
N LEU A 719 4.54 7.62 24.03
CA LEU A 719 5.58 7.49 23.00
C LEU A 719 5.43 8.46 21.83
N LYS A 720 4.18 8.84 21.51
CA LYS A 720 3.90 9.72 20.37
C LYS A 720 4.69 11.02 20.48
N ASP A 721 5.29 11.45 19.37
CA ASP A 721 6.15 12.64 19.27
C ASP A 721 7.38 12.65 20.21
N GLY A 722 7.76 11.50 20.77
CA GLY A 722 8.90 11.37 21.68
C GLY A 722 8.74 12.15 22.99
N ILE A 723 7.50 12.44 23.41
CA ILE A 723 7.20 13.24 24.62
C ILE A 723 7.95 12.72 25.84
N GLY A 724 7.93 11.40 26.05
CA GLY A 724 8.60 10.77 27.18
C GLY A 724 10.11 11.01 27.24
N ILE A 725 10.84 10.71 26.16
CA ILE A 725 12.30 10.86 26.14
C ILE A 725 12.72 12.33 26.21
N ARG A 726 12.00 13.22 25.51
CA ARG A 726 12.23 14.67 25.57
C ARG A 726 12.05 15.24 26.97
N LEU A 727 11.14 14.65 27.76
CA LEU A 727 10.92 15.07 29.14
C LEU A 727 12.13 14.70 29.99
N ILE A 728 12.64 13.48 29.81
CA ILE A 728 13.85 13.02 30.49
C ILE A 728 15.07 13.87 30.08
N ASP A 729 15.20 14.27 28.82
CA ASP A 729 16.22 15.23 28.40
C ASP A 729 16.11 16.58 29.12
N ASN A 730 14.89 17.08 29.29
CA ASN A 730 14.65 18.32 30.03
C ASN A 730 14.94 18.18 31.53
N VAL A 731 14.77 17.00 32.13
CA VAL A 731 15.21 16.74 33.52
C VAL A 731 16.72 17.01 33.65
N PHE A 732 17.55 16.50 32.74
CA PHE A 732 18.99 16.80 32.78
C PHE A 732 19.31 18.27 32.47
N ARG A 733 18.67 18.84 31.45
CA ARG A 733 18.97 20.21 30.98
C ARG A 733 18.54 21.31 31.94
N LYS A 734 17.44 21.10 32.66
CA LYS A 734 16.81 22.12 33.51
C LYS A 734 17.05 21.80 34.98
N LEU A 735 16.67 20.61 35.44
CA LEU A 735 16.72 20.27 36.85
C LEU A 735 18.15 20.04 37.37
N VAL A 736 18.95 19.23 36.66
CA VAL A 736 20.33 18.91 37.10
C VAL A 736 21.26 20.12 36.91
N LYS A 737 21.12 20.83 35.78
CA LYS A 737 21.94 22.01 35.49
C LYS A 737 21.68 23.20 36.43
N GLU A 738 20.44 23.38 36.90
CA GLU A 738 20.13 24.41 37.90
C GLU A 738 20.83 24.13 39.23
N ALA A 739 20.96 22.87 39.64
CA ALA A 739 21.71 22.50 40.84
C ALA A 739 23.21 22.78 40.69
N ASP A 740 23.81 22.42 39.55
CA ASP A 740 25.23 22.74 39.25
C ASP A 740 25.51 24.27 39.36
N ALA A 741 24.56 25.10 38.95
CA ALA A 741 24.67 26.57 39.04
C ALA A 741 24.51 27.11 40.48
N VAL A 742 23.64 26.50 41.29
CA VAL A 742 23.47 26.86 42.70
C VAL A 742 24.73 26.50 43.50
N ASP A 743 25.35 25.35 43.23
CA ASP A 743 26.55 24.91 43.94
C ASP A 743 27.77 25.79 43.60
N ALA A 744 27.96 26.12 42.32
CA ALA A 744 29.01 27.05 41.88
C ALA A 744 28.87 28.47 42.47
N SER A 745 27.64 28.91 42.80
CA SER A 745 27.39 30.19 43.45
C SER A 745 27.69 30.19 44.95
N ARG A 746 27.68 29.01 45.61
CA ARG A 746 28.04 28.84 47.03
C ARG A 746 29.55 28.77 47.25
N GLU A 747 30.31 28.23 46.29
CA GLU A 747 31.78 28.18 46.36
C GLU A 747 32.47 29.51 45.96
N GLY A 748 31.72 30.47 45.39
CA GLY A 748 32.27 31.70 44.78
C GLY A 748 32.06 33.04 45.53
N GLY A 749 31.64 33.06 46.79
CA GLY A 749 31.52 34.29 47.61
C GLY A 749 32.69 34.48 48.59
N PRO A 750 33.17 35.71 48.84
CA PRO A 750 34.47 35.99 49.47
C PRO A 750 34.64 35.51 50.91
#